data_AF-A0A2E7FPJ9-F1
#
_entry.id   AF-A0A2E7FPJ9-F1
#
_cell.length_a   1.000
_cell.length_b   1.000
_cell.length_c   1.000
_cell.angle_alpha   90.00
_cell.angle_beta   90.00
_cell.angle_gamma   90.00
#
_symmetry.space_group_name_H-M   'P 1'
#
loop_
_entity.id
_entity.type
_entity.pdbx_description
1 polymer ?
#
loop_
_entity_poly.entity_id
_entity_poly.type
_entity_poly.pdbx_seq_one_letter_code
_entity_poly.pdbx_strand_id
1 'polypeptide(L)'
;MKRNHLRTPLLLLAFTCLLSGALAQPVLIPEDYRAIQTRQEISTSEVSVQDDHILNLGEFTVDNSNREEVRTFFNAIYWASNYATIDWTGSFTPFPGTGTRTFEEISPLAGDTSDLFKEAVLLRINFYRAMAGIPADIIFVDDLNQAAQMAALIMSGNDNISHFPLLAGFVNYLSADGIQGAADSNLAIGSYGPDSVDGYMQDKGSGNTAVGHRRWLLYPPMLEMGTGDVPGGEIPAEAQANTPGDSTTVRRANAIHVFSSNNFGALPDIDFPYVAFPQKGYVPYHIVYPRWSFAIDGANFSAASVSMTRDGSPIAVAIEPYDAPGLGSNSLVWVYDGLNANNSHTHAKPDSDVTYSITIDGIQNAPETSYTYNVIVFDPEASTSGENTVTTLTGPAAPEVGTATEYSVALPDFADLPGNTNVTGIRFRSFTTSSGDFIEGAESGIGDLIVSIFGSYNVIDSSFSSSGSSSFHLATDEIGTTQSITFPDAYIIGDSSTLSFQSMLRTATTTQIAKANISLDGGVSWINMFAQAGARIDGLPEETTFTEKIIDLSPYEGRSIHIQFEYDHTGGLAFPGSDSNVGWFFDDINLTGVQSMNSITTSDLITESTSIDFTPGAVGDVSLQAQGMLHDFYEMEWGAVLSVSAVENVTANDDTDSINEGSTSV
;
A
#
# COMPACT_ATOMS: atom_id res chain seq x y z
N MET A 1 36.50 63.29 -35.96
CA MET A 1 37.69 62.93 -35.15
C MET A 1 37.47 61.52 -34.63
N LYS A 2 37.95 60.46 -35.31
CA LYS A 2 39.26 59.78 -35.14
C LYS A 2 39.62 59.37 -33.70
N ARG A 3 39.41 58.08 -33.37
CA ARG A 3 40.37 57.02 -32.93
C ARG A 3 39.65 56.03 -31.97
N ASN A 4 39.46 54.73 -32.27
CA ASN A 4 40.41 53.59 -32.31
C ASN A 4 41.13 53.39 -30.96
N HIS A 5 41.25 52.21 -30.30
CA HIS A 5 41.39 50.81 -30.76
C HIS A 5 41.49 49.79 -29.58
N LEU A 6 41.17 48.50 -29.86
CA LEU A 6 41.81 47.22 -29.41
C LEU A 6 41.62 46.70 -27.95
N ARG A 7 40.87 45.59 -27.71
CA ARG A 7 41.22 44.13 -27.55
C ARG A 7 41.99 43.81 -26.23
N THR A 8 41.66 42.81 -25.38
CA THR A 8 41.55 41.33 -25.57
C THR A 8 40.91 40.67 -24.29
N PRO A 9 40.75 39.32 -24.13
CA PRO A 9 39.55 38.69 -23.56
C PRO A 9 39.74 38.11 -22.13
N LEU A 10 38.64 37.77 -21.45
CA LEU A 10 38.72 36.89 -20.27
C LEU A 10 37.64 35.81 -20.38
N LEU A 11 38.12 34.55 -20.41
CA LEU A 11 37.38 33.33 -20.19
C LEU A 11 36.35 33.50 -19.07
N LEU A 12 35.08 33.20 -19.32
CA LEU A 12 34.14 32.87 -18.27
C LEU A 12 33.73 31.41 -18.45
N LEU A 13 34.13 30.60 -17.48
CA LEU A 13 33.74 29.21 -17.29
C LEU A 13 32.21 29.10 -17.38
N ALA A 14 31.76 28.14 -18.18
CA ALA A 14 30.44 27.57 -18.05
C ALA A 14 30.31 26.90 -16.68
N PHE A 15 29.33 27.33 -15.89
CA PHE A 15 28.76 26.52 -14.81
C PHE A 15 27.26 26.47 -15.06
N THR A 16 26.84 25.38 -15.68
CA THR A 16 25.46 24.91 -15.71
C THR A 16 25.04 24.55 -14.29
N CYS A 17 24.16 25.34 -13.68
CA CYS A 17 23.33 24.88 -12.57
C CYS A 17 22.01 24.36 -13.18
N LEU A 18 21.97 23.06 -13.44
CA LEU A 18 20.74 22.29 -13.52
C LEU A 18 20.37 21.93 -12.08
N LEU A 19 19.38 22.62 -11.52
CA LEU A 19 18.64 22.19 -10.34
C LEU A 19 17.20 22.03 -10.81
N SER A 20 16.93 20.91 -11.47
CA SER A 20 15.59 20.33 -11.49
C SER A 20 15.45 19.57 -10.18
N GLY A 21 14.64 20.09 -9.25
CA GLY A 21 14.20 19.34 -8.09
C GLY A 21 13.36 18.16 -8.58
N ALA A 22 13.97 16.98 -8.62
CA ALA A 22 13.22 15.75 -8.65
C ALA A 22 12.68 15.55 -7.23
N LEU A 23 11.36 15.58 -7.10
CA LEU A 23 10.68 15.11 -5.90
C LEU A 23 11.05 13.62 -5.76
N ALA A 24 11.78 13.26 -4.70
CA ALA A 24 12.05 11.87 -4.39
C ALA A 24 10.74 11.24 -3.88
N GLN A 25 10.34 10.13 -4.50
CA GLN A 25 9.18 9.31 -4.14
C GLN A 25 9.67 7.86 -3.92
N PRO A 26 8.98 7.05 -3.10
CA PRO A 26 9.45 5.75 -2.63
C PRO A 26 9.86 4.79 -3.75
N VAL A 27 11.02 4.16 -3.60
CA VAL A 27 11.58 3.17 -4.54
C VAL A 27 11.31 1.77 -3.98
N LEU A 28 10.62 0.92 -4.75
CA LEU A 28 10.53 -0.51 -4.47
C LEU A 28 11.91 -1.17 -4.49
N ILE A 29 12.07 -2.31 -3.81
CA ILE A 29 13.28 -3.12 -3.93
C ILE A 29 13.44 -3.50 -5.42
N PRO A 30 14.64 -3.43 -6.03
CA PRO A 30 14.84 -3.65 -7.47
C PRO A 30 14.28 -4.97 -8.03
N GLU A 31 14.07 -5.99 -7.20
CA GLU A 31 13.48 -7.28 -7.59
C GLU A 31 11.94 -7.19 -7.75
N ASP A 32 11.26 -6.37 -6.95
CA ASP A 32 9.81 -6.11 -7.04
C ASP A 32 9.46 -5.25 -8.25
N TYR A 33 10.36 -4.32 -8.60
CA TYR A 33 10.26 -3.52 -9.82
C TYR A 33 10.28 -4.40 -11.09
N ARG A 34 10.98 -5.54 -11.04
CA ARG A 34 11.03 -6.52 -12.13
C ARG A 34 9.75 -7.34 -12.23
N ALA A 35 9.20 -7.80 -11.11
CA ALA A 35 7.91 -8.51 -11.09
C ALA A 35 6.76 -7.63 -11.61
N ILE A 36 6.85 -6.33 -11.33
CA ILE A 36 5.97 -5.29 -11.89
C ILE A 36 6.18 -5.08 -13.40
N GLN A 37 7.41 -4.99 -13.89
CA GLN A 37 7.65 -4.91 -15.34
C GLN A 37 7.14 -6.16 -16.08
N THR A 38 7.16 -7.33 -15.43
CA THR A 38 6.54 -8.55 -15.97
C THR A 38 5.00 -8.42 -16.08
N ARG A 39 4.34 -7.54 -15.30
CA ARG A 39 2.89 -7.27 -15.42
C ARG A 39 2.50 -6.70 -16.79
N GLN A 40 3.34 -5.82 -17.36
CA GLN A 40 3.12 -5.30 -18.71
C GLN A 40 3.31 -6.36 -19.81
N GLU A 41 4.22 -7.32 -19.62
CA GLU A 41 4.46 -8.38 -20.61
C GLU A 41 3.40 -9.49 -20.57
N ILE A 42 2.81 -9.78 -19.39
CA ILE A 42 1.73 -10.78 -19.26
C ILE A 42 0.38 -10.20 -19.72
N SER A 43 0.05 -8.96 -19.33
CA SER A 43 -1.17 -8.26 -19.74
C SER A 43 -1.31 -8.07 -21.26
N THR A 44 -0.20 -8.13 -22.01
CA THR A 44 -0.18 -7.96 -23.47
C THR A 44 -0.18 -9.26 -24.27
N SER A 45 -0.16 -10.42 -23.59
CA SER A 45 0.08 -11.71 -24.26
C SER A 45 -1.16 -12.51 -24.69
N GLU A 46 -2.39 -12.09 -24.35
CA GLU A 46 -3.63 -12.77 -24.80
C GLU A 46 -4.68 -11.89 -25.51
N VAL A 47 -4.32 -10.72 -26.04
CA VAL A 47 -5.21 -9.99 -26.97
C VAL A 47 -4.46 -9.60 -28.23
N SER A 48 -4.95 -10.12 -29.36
CA SER A 48 -4.51 -9.75 -30.70
C SER A 48 -4.60 -8.24 -30.91
N VAL A 49 -3.46 -7.57 -31.08
CA VAL A 49 -3.21 -6.24 -31.68
C VAL A 49 -4.48 -5.55 -32.23
N GLN A 50 -5.23 -4.89 -31.33
CA GLN A 50 -6.16 -3.77 -31.55
C GLN A 50 -6.84 -3.39 -30.21
N ASP A 51 -6.09 -2.77 -29.28
CA ASP A 51 -6.52 -1.77 -28.26
C ASP A 51 -5.65 -1.88 -26.99
N ASP A 52 -4.54 -1.14 -26.94
CA ASP A 52 -3.65 -1.01 -25.78
C ASP A 52 -4.18 0.03 -24.76
N HIS A 53 -5.51 0.12 -24.57
CA HIS A 53 -6.19 1.25 -23.88
C HIS A 53 -6.88 0.90 -22.54
N ILE A 54 -6.59 -0.27 -21.98
CA ILE A 54 -7.26 -0.81 -20.79
C ILE A 54 -6.24 -1.37 -19.80
N LEU A 55 -6.36 -1.01 -18.53
CA LEU A 55 -5.65 -1.63 -17.41
C LEU A 55 -6.60 -2.56 -16.64
N ASN A 56 -6.23 -3.84 -16.53
CA ASN A 56 -7.04 -4.90 -15.91
C ASN A 56 -6.15 -5.78 -15.02
N LEU A 57 -6.55 -6.00 -13.77
CA LEU A 57 -5.83 -6.82 -12.78
C LEU A 57 -6.43 -8.21 -12.58
N GLY A 58 -7.50 -8.54 -13.30
CA GLY A 58 -8.34 -9.70 -13.04
C GLY A 58 -9.35 -9.45 -11.92
N GLU A 59 -10.04 -10.52 -11.53
CA GLU A 59 -11.05 -10.51 -10.48
C GLU A 59 -10.41 -10.88 -9.12
N PHE A 60 -10.71 -10.07 -8.10
CA PHE A 60 -10.40 -10.42 -6.71
C PHE A 60 -11.63 -10.98 -5.98
N THR A 61 -11.41 -12.01 -5.18
CA THR A 61 -12.44 -12.52 -4.26
C THR A 61 -11.80 -12.80 -2.90
N VAL A 62 -12.59 -12.77 -1.84
CA VAL A 62 -12.13 -13.06 -0.48
C VAL A 62 -13.30 -13.60 0.35
N ASP A 63 -13.13 -14.76 0.98
CA ASP A 63 -14.13 -15.24 1.94
C ASP A 63 -14.04 -14.45 3.24
N ASN A 64 -14.87 -13.43 3.37
CA ASN A 64 -14.96 -12.62 4.59
C ASN A 64 -15.34 -13.42 5.85
N SER A 65 -15.78 -14.67 5.74
CA SER A 65 -16.05 -15.55 6.88
C SER A 65 -14.79 -16.24 7.42
N ASN A 66 -13.67 -16.22 6.70
CA ASN A 66 -12.38 -16.75 7.13
C ASN A 66 -11.42 -15.62 7.55
N ARG A 67 -10.95 -15.65 8.80
CA ARG A 67 -10.09 -14.59 9.37
C ARG A 67 -8.72 -14.54 8.68
N GLU A 68 -8.10 -15.69 8.47
CA GLU A 68 -6.74 -15.78 7.93
C GLU A 68 -6.68 -15.46 6.44
N GLU A 69 -7.72 -15.80 5.69
CA GLU A 69 -7.85 -15.39 4.30
C GLU A 69 -7.98 -13.87 4.19
N VAL A 70 -8.86 -13.24 4.99
CA VAL A 70 -8.97 -11.77 5.02
C VAL A 70 -7.67 -11.13 5.47
N ARG A 71 -6.98 -11.69 6.46
CA ARG A 71 -5.66 -11.22 6.91
C ARG A 71 -4.64 -11.24 5.79
N THR A 72 -4.51 -12.40 5.12
CA THR A 72 -3.57 -12.61 4.02
C THR A 72 -3.90 -11.69 2.86
N PHE A 73 -5.18 -11.61 2.46
CA PHE A 73 -5.65 -10.75 1.38
C PHE A 73 -5.37 -9.27 1.69
N PHE A 74 -5.67 -8.81 2.92
CA PHE A 74 -5.33 -7.45 3.34
C PHE A 74 -3.83 -7.19 3.27
N ASN A 75 -3.01 -8.07 3.84
CA ASN A 75 -1.57 -7.86 3.89
C ASN A 75 -0.94 -7.84 2.50
N ALA A 76 -1.34 -8.74 1.61
CA ALA A 76 -0.77 -8.88 0.28
C ALA A 76 -1.31 -7.85 -0.73
N ILE A 77 -2.59 -7.45 -0.64
CA ILE A 77 -3.26 -6.65 -1.68
C ILE A 77 -3.36 -5.18 -1.27
N TYR A 78 -3.83 -4.88 -0.06
CA TYR A 78 -4.02 -3.50 0.38
C TYR A 78 -2.67 -2.76 0.39
N TRP A 79 -1.65 -3.33 1.04
CA TRP A 79 -0.34 -2.66 1.14
C TRP A 79 0.47 -2.63 -0.16
N ALA A 80 0.27 -3.58 -1.08
CA ALA A 80 0.91 -3.57 -2.38
C ALA A 80 0.62 -2.31 -3.21
N SER A 81 -0.48 -1.60 -2.91
CA SER A 81 -0.80 -0.32 -3.55
C SER A 81 -0.03 0.89 -2.99
N ASN A 82 0.68 0.81 -1.86
CA ASN A 82 1.23 2.02 -1.21
C ASN A 82 2.57 2.53 -1.76
N TYR A 83 3.26 1.76 -2.61
CA TYR A 83 4.65 2.06 -2.98
C TYR A 83 4.84 2.63 -4.39
N ALA A 84 3.75 2.84 -5.14
CA ALA A 84 3.86 3.37 -6.49
C ALA A 84 4.18 4.87 -6.49
N THR A 85 5.22 5.26 -7.22
CA THR A 85 5.58 6.65 -7.47
C THR A 85 4.61 7.28 -8.46
N ILE A 86 4.15 8.51 -8.19
CA ILE A 86 3.19 9.19 -9.06
C ILE A 86 3.74 9.43 -10.49
N ASP A 87 5.03 9.75 -10.60
CA ASP A 87 5.74 10.06 -11.85
C ASP A 87 4.95 10.97 -12.79
N TRP A 88 4.30 11.98 -12.21
CA TRP A 88 3.46 12.92 -12.93
C TRP A 88 4.27 13.70 -13.98
N THR A 89 3.83 13.62 -15.23
CA THR A 89 4.50 14.24 -16.38
C THR A 89 3.97 15.63 -16.73
N GLY A 90 2.91 16.07 -16.05
CA GLY A 90 2.26 17.36 -16.30
C GLY A 90 3.02 18.55 -15.74
N SER A 91 2.38 19.71 -15.79
CA SER A 91 2.96 20.94 -15.27
C SER A 91 1.89 21.95 -14.89
N PHE A 92 2.14 22.67 -13.79
CA PHE A 92 1.40 23.87 -13.47
C PHE A 92 1.81 25.09 -14.34
N THR A 93 2.77 24.94 -15.27
CA THR A 93 3.31 26.06 -16.07
C THR A 93 3.07 25.88 -17.58
N PRO A 94 2.58 26.91 -18.31
CA PRO A 94 2.13 28.21 -17.79
C PRO A 94 0.84 28.06 -16.98
N PHE A 95 0.72 28.81 -15.89
CA PHE A 95 -0.48 28.81 -15.05
C PHE A 95 -1.59 29.59 -15.80
N PRO A 96 -2.58 28.91 -16.39
CA PRO A 96 -3.48 29.54 -17.32
C PRO A 96 -4.55 30.31 -16.53
N GLY A 97 -4.54 31.64 -16.66
CA GLY A 97 -5.63 32.49 -16.18
C GLY A 97 -6.82 32.54 -17.16
N THR A 98 -8.00 32.74 -16.58
CA THR A 98 -9.35 33.03 -17.13
C THR A 98 -9.74 32.43 -18.48
N GLY A 99 -10.87 31.71 -18.46
CA GLY A 99 -11.58 31.23 -19.65
C GLY A 99 -11.35 29.74 -19.93
N THR A 100 -12.33 29.09 -20.55
CA THR A 100 -12.22 27.70 -21.00
C THR A 100 -11.32 27.63 -22.23
N ARG A 101 -10.31 26.75 -22.17
CA ARG A 101 -9.31 26.48 -23.19
C ARG A 101 -9.61 25.17 -23.92
N THR A 102 -8.91 24.92 -25.03
CA THR A 102 -9.10 23.67 -25.78
C THR A 102 -8.42 22.50 -25.08
N PHE A 103 -8.82 21.29 -25.46
CA PHE A 103 -8.18 20.06 -25.03
C PHE A 103 -6.67 20.07 -25.30
N GLU A 104 -6.26 20.47 -26.50
CA GLU A 104 -4.85 20.49 -26.93
C GLU A 104 -4.00 21.48 -26.13
N GLU A 105 -4.61 22.52 -25.56
CA GLU A 105 -3.92 23.49 -24.71
C GLU A 105 -3.74 22.99 -23.28
N ILE A 106 -4.66 22.18 -22.75
CA ILE A 106 -4.67 21.73 -21.35
C ILE A 106 -4.07 20.34 -21.18
N SER A 107 -4.27 19.42 -22.12
CA SER A 107 -3.81 18.03 -22.03
C SER A 107 -2.29 17.92 -21.70
N PRO A 108 -1.38 18.68 -22.33
CA PRO A 108 0.04 18.64 -21.96
C PRO A 108 0.35 19.16 -20.54
N LEU A 109 -0.51 20.01 -19.97
CA LEU A 109 -0.38 20.51 -18.60
C LEU A 109 -0.95 19.52 -17.58
N ALA A 110 -2.04 18.85 -17.95
CA ALA A 110 -2.60 17.75 -17.16
C ALA A 110 -1.61 16.59 -17.09
N GLY A 111 -0.87 16.36 -18.18
CA GLY A 111 0.09 15.28 -18.29
C GLY A 111 -0.57 13.93 -18.06
N ASP A 112 0.19 13.02 -17.48
CA ASP A 112 -0.25 11.68 -17.09
C ASP A 112 0.58 11.19 -15.88
N THR A 113 0.15 10.10 -15.26
CA THR A 113 0.86 9.37 -14.20
C THR A 113 1.38 8.02 -14.72
N SER A 114 2.30 7.39 -13.99
CA SER A 114 2.81 6.07 -14.39
C SER A 114 1.73 4.99 -14.36
N ASP A 115 1.88 3.96 -15.20
CA ASP A 115 0.98 2.80 -15.20
C ASP A 115 0.94 2.11 -13.83
N LEU A 116 2.07 2.08 -13.13
CA LEU A 116 2.18 1.50 -11.78
C LEU A 116 1.36 2.26 -10.77
N PHE A 117 1.34 3.58 -10.89
CA PHE A 117 0.53 4.42 -10.02
C PHE A 117 -0.96 4.22 -10.29
N LYS A 118 -1.38 4.17 -11.56
CA LYS A 118 -2.77 3.85 -11.93
C LYS A 118 -3.17 2.46 -11.45
N GLU A 119 -2.28 1.47 -11.59
CA GLU A 119 -2.48 0.10 -11.08
C GLU A 119 -2.65 0.09 -9.57
N ALA A 120 -1.85 0.84 -8.82
CA ALA A 120 -2.01 0.96 -7.37
C ALA A 120 -3.39 1.53 -6.98
N VAL A 121 -3.88 2.56 -7.70
CA VAL A 121 -5.22 3.11 -7.47
C VAL A 121 -6.28 2.05 -7.77
N LEU A 122 -6.17 1.38 -8.91
CA LEU A 122 -7.12 0.34 -9.33
C LEU A 122 -7.15 -0.84 -8.34
N LEU A 123 -5.98 -1.27 -7.89
CA LEU A 123 -5.81 -2.33 -6.90
C LEU A 123 -6.53 -1.98 -5.60
N ARG A 124 -6.40 -0.74 -5.13
CA ARG A 124 -7.10 -0.28 -3.92
C ARG A 124 -8.62 -0.26 -4.11
N ILE A 125 -9.11 0.14 -5.27
CA ILE A 125 -10.56 0.11 -5.58
C ILE A 125 -11.07 -1.33 -5.55
N ASN A 126 -10.42 -2.24 -6.28
CA ASN A 126 -10.85 -3.63 -6.37
C ASN A 126 -10.68 -4.36 -5.02
N PHE A 127 -9.68 -4.02 -4.19
CA PHE A 127 -9.59 -4.49 -2.81
C PHE A 127 -10.88 -4.19 -2.01
N TYR A 128 -11.36 -2.95 -2.04
CA TYR A 128 -12.58 -2.57 -1.31
C TYR A 128 -13.84 -3.25 -1.86
N ARG A 129 -13.89 -3.49 -3.17
CA ARG A 129 -15.01 -4.19 -3.83
C ARG A 129 -15.03 -5.67 -3.43
N ALA A 130 -13.88 -6.34 -3.43
CA ALA A 130 -13.74 -7.73 -2.98
C ALA A 130 -14.15 -7.86 -1.51
N MET A 131 -13.65 -6.97 -0.66
CA MET A 131 -14.05 -6.90 0.74
C MET A 131 -15.57 -6.68 0.88
N ALA A 132 -16.19 -5.85 0.06
CA ALA A 132 -17.64 -5.63 0.10
C ALA A 132 -18.49 -6.81 -0.43
N GLY A 133 -17.88 -7.88 -0.96
CA GLY A 133 -18.57 -9.05 -1.52
C GLY A 133 -19.27 -8.77 -2.84
N ILE A 134 -18.69 -7.89 -3.67
CA ILE A 134 -19.17 -7.54 -5.01
C ILE A 134 -18.06 -7.73 -6.04
N PRO A 135 -18.38 -7.85 -7.35
CA PRO A 135 -17.37 -8.03 -8.40
C PRO A 135 -16.24 -7.02 -8.31
N ALA A 136 -15.00 -7.52 -8.21
CA ALA A 136 -13.79 -6.73 -7.99
C ALA A 136 -12.86 -6.81 -9.19
N ASP A 137 -13.42 -6.53 -10.36
CA ASP A 137 -12.84 -6.67 -11.68
C ASP A 137 -12.93 -5.35 -12.47
N ILE A 138 -12.96 -4.21 -11.76
CA ILE A 138 -12.95 -2.89 -12.42
C ILE A 138 -11.72 -2.80 -13.30
N ILE A 139 -11.92 -2.22 -14.47
CA ILE A 139 -10.84 -1.84 -15.38
C ILE A 139 -10.73 -0.32 -15.46
N PHE A 140 -9.52 0.18 -15.71
CA PHE A 140 -9.32 1.57 -16.09
C PHE A 140 -9.26 1.72 -17.60
N VAL A 141 -9.94 2.75 -18.12
CA VAL A 141 -10.03 3.07 -19.55
C VAL A 141 -9.35 4.42 -19.81
N ASP A 142 -8.49 4.48 -20.81
CA ASP A 142 -7.65 5.66 -21.10
C ASP A 142 -8.42 6.97 -21.28
N ASP A 143 -9.55 6.96 -22.00
CA ASP A 143 -10.37 8.15 -22.21
C ASP A 143 -10.91 8.70 -20.87
N LEU A 144 -11.27 7.80 -19.94
CA LEU A 144 -11.73 8.17 -18.61
C LEU A 144 -10.57 8.66 -17.73
N ASN A 145 -9.39 8.03 -17.85
CA ASN A 145 -8.15 8.48 -17.19
C ASN A 145 -7.81 9.92 -17.62
N GLN A 146 -7.86 10.20 -18.92
CA GLN A 146 -7.54 11.51 -19.45
C GLN A 146 -8.52 12.60 -18.97
N ALA A 147 -9.82 12.31 -18.93
CA ALA A 147 -10.83 13.22 -18.39
C ALA A 147 -10.61 13.47 -16.89
N ALA A 148 -10.33 12.41 -16.12
CA ALA A 148 -10.01 12.51 -14.71
C ALA A 148 -8.73 13.31 -14.44
N GLN A 149 -7.68 13.12 -15.25
CA GLN A 149 -6.40 13.82 -15.11
C GLN A 149 -6.55 15.32 -15.31
N MET A 150 -7.37 15.74 -16.29
CA MET A 150 -7.74 17.15 -16.45
C MET A 150 -8.57 17.68 -15.27
N ALA A 151 -9.51 16.88 -14.75
CA ALA A 151 -10.30 17.27 -13.59
C ALA A 151 -9.44 17.47 -12.34
N ALA A 152 -8.49 16.57 -12.07
CA ALA A 152 -7.54 16.67 -10.96
C ALA A 152 -6.68 17.94 -11.07
N LEU A 153 -6.17 18.25 -12.27
CA LEU A 153 -5.45 19.51 -12.53
C LEU A 153 -6.32 20.74 -12.24
N ILE A 154 -7.60 20.72 -12.65
CA ILE A 154 -8.53 21.82 -12.37
C ILE A 154 -8.72 22.00 -10.85
N MET A 155 -8.92 20.92 -10.08
CA MET A 155 -9.10 21.02 -8.62
C MET A 155 -7.84 21.60 -7.96
N SER A 156 -6.68 21.01 -8.25
CA SER A 156 -5.39 21.45 -7.69
C SER A 156 -5.06 22.89 -8.07
N GLY A 157 -5.15 23.22 -9.36
CA GLY A 157 -4.84 24.55 -9.88
C GLY A 157 -5.74 25.68 -9.39
N ASN A 158 -6.90 25.37 -8.81
CA ASN A 158 -7.77 26.36 -8.16
C ASN A 158 -7.75 26.25 -6.64
N ASP A 159 -6.90 25.37 -6.09
CA ASP A 159 -6.78 25.01 -4.68
C ASP A 159 -8.14 24.82 -4.00
N ASN A 160 -9.09 24.22 -4.71
CA ASN A 160 -10.47 24.07 -4.28
C ASN A 160 -11.15 22.91 -5.00
N ILE A 161 -12.31 22.48 -4.51
CA ILE A 161 -13.01 21.29 -5.01
C ILE A 161 -14.45 21.59 -5.40
N SER A 162 -14.88 21.10 -6.56
CA SER A 162 -16.27 21.23 -7.03
C SER A 162 -16.55 20.32 -8.23
N HIS A 163 -17.68 19.63 -8.24
CA HIS A 163 -18.20 18.94 -9.43
C HIS A 163 -18.67 19.92 -10.52
N PHE A 164 -18.84 21.20 -10.20
CA PHE A 164 -19.23 22.25 -11.15
C PHE A 164 -18.22 23.41 -11.13
N PRO A 165 -17.03 23.24 -11.73
CA PRO A 165 -15.94 24.23 -11.66
C PRO A 165 -16.35 25.65 -12.05
N LEU A 166 -17.12 25.78 -13.14
CA LEU A 166 -17.60 27.09 -13.62
C LEU A 166 -18.52 27.79 -12.61
N LEU A 167 -19.43 27.05 -11.96
CA LEU A 167 -20.34 27.60 -10.96
C LEU A 167 -19.61 27.96 -9.66
N ALA A 168 -18.54 27.23 -9.34
CA ALA A 168 -17.66 27.52 -8.21
C ALA A 168 -16.70 28.69 -8.48
N GLY A 169 -16.70 29.24 -9.70
CA GLY A 169 -15.86 30.38 -10.07
C GLY A 169 -14.40 30.02 -10.33
N PHE A 170 -14.12 28.75 -10.67
CA PHE A 170 -12.78 28.32 -11.04
C PHE A 170 -12.39 29.01 -12.35
N VAL A 171 -11.10 29.31 -12.49
CA VAL A 171 -10.58 30.05 -13.65
C VAL A 171 -9.35 29.40 -14.27
N ASN A 172 -8.68 28.49 -13.53
CA ASN A 172 -7.47 27.85 -13.98
C ASN A 172 -7.74 26.47 -14.59
N TYR A 173 -7.00 26.16 -15.65
CA TYR A 173 -6.93 24.88 -16.36
C TYR A 173 -8.25 24.36 -16.92
N LEU A 174 -9.25 25.22 -17.06
CA LEU A 174 -10.56 24.83 -17.56
C LEU A 174 -10.47 24.36 -19.02
N SER A 175 -10.89 23.12 -19.28
CA SER A 175 -11.24 22.59 -20.60
C SER A 175 -12.65 22.01 -20.55
N ALA A 176 -13.30 21.80 -21.70
CA ALA A 176 -14.63 21.17 -21.73
C ALA A 176 -14.59 19.77 -21.11
N ASP A 177 -13.58 18.98 -21.46
CA ASP A 177 -13.41 17.60 -21.00
C ASP A 177 -13.05 17.53 -19.52
N GLY A 178 -12.21 18.45 -19.01
CA GLY A 178 -11.90 18.52 -17.58
C GLY A 178 -13.10 18.97 -16.74
N ILE A 179 -13.96 19.86 -17.27
CA ILE A 179 -15.22 20.25 -16.60
C ILE A 179 -16.18 19.06 -16.55
N GLN A 180 -16.30 18.30 -17.64
CA GLN A 180 -17.13 17.10 -17.67
C GLN A 180 -16.57 16.01 -16.75
N GLY A 181 -15.26 15.76 -16.81
CA GLY A 181 -14.57 14.84 -15.90
C GLY A 181 -14.79 15.19 -14.43
N ALA A 182 -14.81 16.48 -14.07
CA ALA A 182 -15.16 16.90 -12.70
C ALA A 182 -16.60 16.57 -12.30
N ALA A 183 -17.55 16.69 -13.22
CA ALA A 183 -18.95 16.33 -12.99
C ALA A 183 -19.14 14.80 -12.87
N ASP A 184 -18.29 14.03 -13.55
CA ASP A 184 -18.40 12.58 -13.69
C ASP A 184 -17.46 11.79 -12.75
N SER A 185 -16.75 12.48 -11.85
CA SER A 185 -15.77 11.86 -10.96
C SER A 185 -16.14 11.98 -9.49
N ASN A 186 -15.72 11.00 -8.70
CA ASN A 186 -15.38 11.25 -7.30
C ASN A 186 -14.17 12.18 -7.25
N LEU A 187 -14.18 13.19 -6.39
CA LEU A 187 -13.13 14.23 -6.35
C LEU A 187 -12.51 14.33 -4.96
N ALA A 188 -11.19 14.47 -4.90
CA ALA A 188 -10.44 14.70 -3.68
C ALA A 188 -9.46 15.87 -3.85
N ILE A 189 -9.26 16.60 -2.74
CA ILE A 189 -8.22 17.62 -2.62
C ILE A 189 -7.49 17.46 -1.30
N GLY A 190 -6.16 17.54 -1.33
CA GLY A 190 -5.30 17.23 -0.20
C GLY A 190 -4.86 15.76 -0.13
N SER A 191 -5.26 14.92 -1.08
CA SER A 191 -4.76 13.55 -1.30
C SER A 191 -4.68 13.25 -2.80
N TYR A 192 -3.91 12.22 -3.17
CA TYR A 192 -3.94 11.58 -4.49
C TYR A 192 -3.87 10.06 -4.33
N GLY A 193 -3.92 9.30 -5.41
CA GLY A 193 -3.57 7.88 -5.42
C GLY A 193 -4.47 6.99 -4.54
N PRO A 194 -3.94 5.85 -4.06
CA PRO A 194 -4.65 4.94 -3.14
C PRO A 194 -5.20 5.63 -1.88
N ASP A 195 -4.49 6.62 -1.35
CA ASP A 195 -4.94 7.41 -0.19
C ASP A 195 -6.27 8.15 -0.46
N SER A 196 -6.50 8.55 -1.71
CA SER A 196 -7.78 9.18 -2.10
C SER A 196 -8.91 8.15 -2.14
N VAL A 197 -8.62 6.91 -2.54
CA VAL A 197 -9.59 5.80 -2.46
C VAL A 197 -10.00 5.55 -1.00
N ASP A 198 -9.04 5.49 -0.07
CA ASP A 198 -9.33 5.41 1.37
C ASP A 198 -10.14 6.62 1.85
N GLY A 199 -9.81 7.83 1.36
CA GLY A 199 -10.57 9.04 1.64
C GLY A 199 -12.02 8.97 1.17
N TYR A 200 -12.27 8.44 -0.03
CA TYR A 200 -13.61 8.20 -0.58
C TYR A 200 -14.36 7.13 0.20
N MET A 201 -13.67 6.08 0.65
CA MET A 201 -14.26 5.02 1.47
C MET A 201 -14.58 5.50 2.88
N GLN A 202 -13.73 6.31 3.50
CA GLN A 202 -14.04 6.95 4.78
C GLN A 202 -15.19 7.96 4.64
N ASP A 203 -15.19 8.68 3.53
CA ASP A 203 -16.15 9.70 3.12
C ASP A 203 -16.39 10.74 4.21
N LYS A 204 -15.30 11.27 4.79
CA LYS A 204 -15.36 12.23 5.89
C LYS A 204 -15.87 13.60 5.44
N GLY A 205 -16.49 14.34 6.36
CA GLY A 205 -16.89 15.73 6.16
C GLY A 205 -18.40 15.94 6.16
N SER A 206 -18.84 17.16 6.43
CA SER A 206 -20.26 17.47 6.63
C SER A 206 -21.08 17.46 5.35
N GLY A 207 -20.44 17.58 4.19
CA GLY A 207 -21.08 17.44 2.88
C GLY A 207 -21.28 16.00 2.43
N ASN A 208 -20.73 15.03 3.17
CA ASN A 208 -20.59 13.64 2.75
C ASN A 208 -21.49 12.68 3.55
N THR A 209 -22.59 13.19 4.12
CA THR A 209 -23.53 12.38 4.94
C THR A 209 -24.18 11.23 4.16
N ALA A 210 -24.28 11.37 2.83
CA ALA A 210 -24.82 10.35 1.93
C ALA A 210 -23.81 9.29 1.50
N VAL A 211 -22.54 9.39 1.92
CA VAL A 211 -21.39 8.58 1.49
C VAL A 211 -21.31 8.38 -0.04
N GLY A 212 -21.47 9.48 -0.78
CA GLY A 212 -21.63 9.45 -2.23
C GLY A 212 -20.43 8.83 -2.96
N HIS A 213 -19.21 9.10 -2.48
CA HIS A 213 -18.01 8.57 -3.13
C HIS A 213 -17.94 7.06 -2.96
N ARG A 214 -18.14 6.58 -1.73
CA ARG A 214 -18.23 5.16 -1.38
C ARG A 214 -19.32 4.45 -2.18
N ARG A 215 -20.50 5.07 -2.34
CA ARG A 215 -21.62 4.49 -3.09
C ARG A 215 -21.29 4.27 -4.55
N TRP A 216 -20.49 5.15 -5.17
CA TRP A 216 -20.03 4.93 -6.54
C TRP A 216 -18.97 3.85 -6.62
N LEU A 217 -17.97 3.85 -5.73
CA LEU A 217 -16.92 2.82 -5.73
C LEU A 217 -17.48 1.42 -5.47
N LEU A 218 -18.50 1.31 -4.61
CA LEU A 218 -19.18 0.06 -4.26
C LEU A 218 -20.49 -0.16 -5.03
N TYR A 219 -20.70 0.51 -6.16
CA TYR A 219 -21.88 0.26 -6.98
C TYR A 219 -21.70 -1.07 -7.72
N PRO A 220 -22.57 -2.09 -7.52
CA PRO A 220 -22.33 -3.43 -8.07
C PRO A 220 -22.23 -3.47 -9.61
N PRO A 221 -23.08 -2.78 -10.39
CA PRO A 221 -23.01 -2.80 -11.86
C PRO A 221 -21.82 -2.05 -12.49
N MET A 222 -20.94 -1.47 -11.68
CA MET A 222 -19.76 -0.73 -12.14
C MET A 222 -18.78 -1.69 -12.82
N LEU A 223 -18.25 -1.31 -13.98
CA LEU A 223 -17.29 -2.09 -14.78
C LEU A 223 -16.03 -1.30 -15.11
N GLU A 224 -16.20 -0.02 -15.47
CA GLU A 224 -15.14 0.85 -15.98
C GLU A 224 -14.99 2.09 -15.11
N MET A 225 -13.75 2.48 -14.86
CA MET A 225 -13.42 3.75 -14.23
C MET A 225 -12.23 4.41 -14.95
N GLY A 226 -11.85 5.60 -14.50
CA GLY A 226 -10.54 6.16 -14.81
C GLY A 226 -10.01 6.95 -13.62
N THR A 227 -8.70 7.12 -13.52
CA THR A 227 -8.06 7.92 -12.46
C THR A 227 -7.26 9.07 -13.05
N GLY A 228 -7.18 10.15 -12.29
CA GLY A 228 -6.36 11.30 -12.59
C GLY A 228 -5.83 11.92 -11.31
N ASP A 229 -4.55 12.26 -11.32
CA ASP A 229 -3.81 12.56 -10.10
C ASP A 229 -2.75 13.62 -10.37
N VAL A 230 -2.71 14.63 -9.51
CA VAL A 230 -1.70 15.69 -9.56
C VAL A 230 -1.06 15.86 -8.18
N PRO A 231 0.27 16.00 -8.11
CA PRO A 231 0.94 16.29 -6.85
C PRO A 231 0.63 17.71 -6.39
N GLY A 232 0.93 18.00 -5.12
CA GLY A 232 1.01 19.38 -4.67
C GLY A 232 2.22 20.08 -5.29
N GLY A 233 2.25 21.40 -5.28
CA GLY A 233 3.38 22.12 -5.84
C GLY A 233 3.37 23.61 -5.57
N GLU A 234 4.52 24.24 -5.82
CA GLU A 234 4.61 25.69 -5.81
C GLU A 234 3.93 26.29 -7.05
N ILE A 235 3.18 27.38 -6.83
CA ILE A 235 2.64 28.19 -7.92
C ILE A 235 3.75 29.12 -8.40
N PRO A 236 4.04 29.20 -9.71
CA PRO A 236 5.03 30.13 -10.25
C PRO A 236 4.76 31.58 -9.82
N ALA A 237 5.81 32.34 -9.47
CA ALA A 237 5.69 33.69 -8.92
C ALA A 237 4.92 34.65 -9.84
N GLU A 238 5.03 34.48 -11.15
CA GLU A 238 4.29 35.24 -12.17
C GLU A 238 2.77 34.97 -12.16
N ALA A 239 2.33 33.83 -11.64
CA ALA A 239 0.94 33.42 -11.56
C ALA A 239 0.27 33.80 -10.23
N GLN A 240 1.06 33.99 -9.17
CA GLN A 240 0.60 34.33 -7.82
C GLN A 240 -0.16 35.67 -7.74
N ALA A 241 0.09 36.60 -8.67
CA ALA A 241 -0.55 37.92 -8.68
C ALA A 241 -2.08 37.90 -8.93
N ASN A 242 -2.64 36.76 -9.34
CA ASN A 242 -4.06 36.61 -9.66
C ASN A 242 -4.77 35.46 -8.90
N THR A 243 -4.13 34.89 -7.87
CA THR A 243 -4.70 33.79 -7.08
C THR A 243 -5.60 34.33 -5.96
N PRO A 244 -6.84 33.82 -5.76
CA PRO A 244 -7.60 34.13 -4.56
C PRO A 244 -6.86 33.64 -3.31
N GLY A 245 -6.47 34.55 -2.41
CA GLY A 245 -5.97 34.19 -1.07
C GLY A 245 -4.44 34.13 -0.88
N ASP A 246 -3.63 34.71 -1.77
CA ASP A 246 -2.15 34.81 -1.62
C ASP A 246 -1.41 33.47 -1.40
N SER A 247 -2.01 32.32 -1.72
CA SER A 247 -1.30 31.03 -1.61
C SER A 247 -0.18 30.93 -2.65
N THR A 248 1.01 30.55 -2.19
CA THR A 248 2.18 30.25 -3.05
C THR A 248 2.23 28.78 -3.45
N THR A 249 1.26 27.97 -3.01
CA THR A 249 1.21 26.51 -3.25
C THR A 249 -0.19 26.05 -3.65
N VAL A 250 -0.26 24.95 -4.38
CA VAL A 250 -1.49 24.20 -4.64
C VAL A 250 -1.45 22.85 -3.93
N ARG A 251 -2.62 22.39 -3.47
CA ARG A 251 -2.75 21.05 -2.89
C ARG A 251 -2.79 19.99 -4.00
N ARG A 252 -2.28 18.81 -3.67
CA ARG A 252 -2.53 17.58 -4.42
C ARG A 252 -4.02 17.34 -4.62
N ALA A 253 -4.39 16.70 -5.73
CA ALA A 253 -5.77 16.36 -6.02
C ALA A 253 -5.87 15.04 -6.78
N ASN A 254 -7.01 14.38 -6.63
CA ASN A 254 -7.39 13.19 -7.38
C ASN A 254 -8.81 13.33 -7.92
N ALA A 255 -9.04 12.68 -9.05
CA ALA A 255 -10.36 12.40 -9.58
C ALA A 255 -10.44 10.92 -9.96
N ILE A 256 -11.51 10.24 -9.56
CA ILE A 256 -11.87 8.91 -10.08
C ILE A 256 -13.14 9.06 -10.90
N HIS A 257 -13.04 8.91 -12.21
CA HIS A 257 -14.16 8.95 -13.13
C HIS A 257 -15.02 7.70 -12.97
N VAL A 258 -16.29 7.87 -12.60
CA VAL A 258 -17.21 6.77 -12.25
C VAL A 258 -18.39 6.63 -13.21
N PHE A 259 -18.62 7.60 -14.08
CA PHE A 259 -19.68 7.51 -15.09
C PHE A 259 -19.14 6.99 -16.44
N SER A 260 -19.50 5.76 -16.80
CA SER A 260 -19.40 5.22 -18.16
C SER A 260 -20.77 4.70 -18.58
N SER A 261 -21.08 4.68 -19.88
CA SER A 261 -22.30 4.04 -20.36
C SER A 261 -22.38 2.55 -20.03
N ASN A 262 -21.24 1.92 -19.74
CA ASN A 262 -21.15 0.50 -19.40
C ASN A 262 -21.45 0.22 -17.92
N ASN A 263 -21.44 1.24 -17.05
CA ASN A 263 -21.57 1.08 -15.58
C ASN A 263 -23.00 0.98 -15.07
N PHE A 264 -24.01 1.02 -15.96
CA PHE A 264 -25.43 1.06 -15.59
C PHE A 264 -26.19 -0.17 -16.11
N GLY A 265 -25.49 -1.30 -16.18
CA GLY A 265 -26.02 -2.60 -16.58
C GLY A 265 -26.94 -3.23 -15.53
N ALA A 266 -27.22 -4.52 -15.72
CA ALA A 266 -27.96 -5.31 -14.73
C ALA A 266 -27.13 -5.49 -13.45
N LEU A 267 -27.80 -5.67 -12.32
CA LEU A 267 -27.14 -6.07 -11.08
C LEU A 267 -26.48 -7.43 -11.28
N PRO A 268 -25.17 -7.57 -10.97
CA PRO A 268 -24.49 -8.86 -10.99
C PRO A 268 -24.92 -9.72 -9.79
N ASP A 269 -24.52 -10.99 -9.83
CA ASP A 269 -24.55 -11.83 -8.64
C ASP A 269 -23.52 -11.28 -7.62
N ILE A 270 -23.92 -11.22 -6.34
CA ILE A 270 -23.12 -10.70 -5.23
C ILE A 270 -23.28 -11.63 -4.02
N ASP A 271 -22.29 -11.65 -3.13
CA ASP A 271 -22.22 -12.62 -2.03
C ASP A 271 -23.36 -12.47 -1.01
N PHE A 272 -23.88 -11.24 -0.91
CA PHE A 272 -24.95 -10.87 0.01
C PHE A 272 -26.09 -10.19 -0.75
N PRO A 273 -27.36 -10.30 -0.30
CA PRO A 273 -28.48 -9.60 -0.94
C PRO A 273 -28.48 -8.07 -0.72
N TYR A 274 -27.36 -7.51 -0.28
CA TYR A 274 -27.12 -6.11 0.05
C TYR A 274 -25.63 -5.81 -0.08
N VAL A 275 -25.28 -4.53 -0.18
CA VAL A 275 -23.89 -4.04 -0.10
C VAL A 275 -23.73 -3.31 1.21
N ALA A 276 -22.81 -3.75 2.07
CA ALA A 276 -22.55 -3.10 3.35
C ALA A 276 -21.08 -2.71 3.45
N PHE A 277 -20.82 -1.56 4.08
CA PHE A 277 -19.47 -1.18 4.47
C PHE A 277 -19.48 -0.59 5.89
N PRO A 278 -18.78 -1.22 6.85
CA PRO A 278 -18.09 -2.51 6.71
C PRO A 278 -19.02 -3.67 6.37
N GLN A 279 -18.51 -4.65 5.64
CA GLN A 279 -19.24 -5.84 5.20
C GLN A 279 -19.46 -6.84 6.35
N LYS A 280 -20.31 -7.84 6.11
CA LYS A 280 -20.44 -9.00 7.00
C LYS A 280 -19.14 -9.83 7.01
N GLY A 281 -18.69 -10.22 8.19
CA GLY A 281 -17.50 -11.07 8.38
C GLY A 281 -16.33 -10.32 9.03
N TYR A 282 -15.12 -10.80 8.80
CA TYR A 282 -13.88 -10.22 9.32
C TYR A 282 -13.48 -8.96 8.57
N VAL A 283 -13.10 -7.91 9.31
CA VAL A 283 -12.67 -6.62 8.75
C VAL A 283 -11.43 -6.13 9.49
N PRO A 284 -10.31 -5.87 8.80
CA PRO A 284 -9.13 -5.27 9.41
C PRO A 284 -9.46 -3.89 10.01
N TYR A 285 -9.00 -3.62 11.23
CA TYR A 285 -9.33 -2.36 11.92
C TYR A 285 -8.94 -1.10 11.13
N HIS A 286 -7.90 -1.19 10.29
CA HIS A 286 -7.41 -0.10 9.44
C HIS A 286 -8.48 0.55 8.56
N ILE A 287 -9.46 -0.24 8.09
CA ILE A 287 -10.50 0.22 7.16
C ILE A 287 -11.87 0.43 7.84
N VAL A 288 -11.92 0.46 9.17
CA VAL A 288 -13.15 0.69 9.93
C VAL A 288 -13.35 2.18 10.19
N TYR A 289 -14.28 2.79 9.44
CA TYR A 289 -14.52 4.24 9.48
C TYR A 289 -15.77 4.63 10.29
N PRO A 290 -15.92 5.91 10.69
CA PRO A 290 -17.07 6.36 11.50
C PRO A 290 -18.43 6.16 10.82
N ARG A 291 -18.55 6.39 9.50
CA ARG A 291 -19.79 6.21 8.75
C ARG A 291 -19.91 4.77 8.27
N TRP A 292 -20.95 4.08 8.70
CA TRP A 292 -21.32 2.77 8.21
C TRP A 292 -22.50 2.92 7.26
N SER A 293 -22.53 2.08 6.22
CA SER A 293 -23.53 2.15 5.16
C SER A 293 -24.07 0.79 4.78
N PHE A 294 -25.35 0.75 4.44
CA PHE A 294 -26.05 -0.44 3.98
C PHE A 294 -26.93 -0.07 2.78
N ALA A 295 -26.72 -0.76 1.66
CA ALA A 295 -27.35 -0.45 0.39
C ALA A 295 -28.07 -1.67 -0.19
N ILE A 296 -29.25 -1.42 -0.76
CA ILE A 296 -29.99 -2.37 -1.58
C ILE A 296 -30.57 -1.57 -2.73
N ASP A 297 -30.37 -2.05 -3.97
CA ASP A 297 -30.91 -1.39 -5.14
C ASP A 297 -32.45 -1.33 -5.10
N GLY A 298 -33.02 -0.17 -5.41
CA GLY A 298 -34.47 0.07 -5.36
C GLY A 298 -35.13 0.08 -3.97
N ALA A 299 -34.42 -0.26 -2.89
CA ALA A 299 -34.96 -0.24 -1.54
C ALA A 299 -35.27 1.18 -1.07
N ASN A 300 -36.12 1.30 -0.06
CA ASN A 300 -36.48 2.56 0.60
C ASN A 300 -36.24 2.46 2.10
N PHE A 301 -35.37 3.33 2.61
CA PHE A 301 -34.91 3.36 4.00
C PHE A 301 -35.54 4.50 4.83
N SER A 302 -36.51 5.25 4.29
CA SER A 302 -37.11 6.41 4.96
C SER A 302 -37.80 6.11 6.30
N ALA A 303 -38.18 4.85 6.54
CA ALA A 303 -38.75 4.39 7.81
C ALA A 303 -37.83 3.41 8.56
N ALA A 304 -36.61 3.20 8.04
CA ALA A 304 -35.69 2.22 8.60
C ALA A 304 -35.07 2.71 9.91
N SER A 305 -34.71 1.76 10.77
CA SER A 305 -33.98 2.00 12.00
C SER A 305 -32.75 1.10 12.08
N VAL A 306 -31.74 1.54 12.83
CA VAL A 306 -30.50 0.78 13.05
C VAL A 306 -30.29 0.62 14.54
N SER A 307 -29.94 -0.59 14.96
CA SER A 307 -29.46 -0.89 16.30
C SER A 307 -28.17 -1.70 16.21
N MET A 308 -27.26 -1.48 17.17
CA MET A 308 -25.95 -2.13 17.19
C MET A 308 -25.56 -2.59 18.59
N THR A 309 -24.82 -3.69 18.65
CA THR A 309 -24.11 -4.13 19.87
C THR A 309 -22.64 -4.38 19.56
N ARG A 310 -21.73 -4.01 20.48
CA ARG A 310 -20.33 -4.44 20.51
C ARG A 310 -20.18 -5.52 21.58
N ASP A 311 -19.80 -6.73 21.18
CA ASP A 311 -19.68 -7.91 22.05
C ASP A 311 -20.92 -8.14 22.91
N GLY A 312 -22.10 -8.01 22.29
CA GLY A 312 -23.41 -8.14 22.94
C GLY A 312 -23.86 -6.93 23.78
N SER A 313 -22.99 -5.94 23.99
CA SER A 313 -23.34 -4.70 24.70
C SER A 313 -23.87 -3.64 23.73
N PRO A 314 -25.04 -3.02 23.96
CA PRO A 314 -25.58 -1.98 23.07
C PRO A 314 -24.63 -0.79 22.93
N ILE A 315 -24.50 -0.29 21.71
CA ILE A 315 -23.74 0.94 21.40
C ILE A 315 -24.64 1.99 20.75
N ALA A 316 -24.22 3.25 20.83
CA ALA A 316 -24.99 4.37 20.30
C ALA A 316 -24.93 4.39 18.76
N VAL A 317 -26.04 4.76 18.14
CA VAL A 317 -26.17 4.91 16.69
C VAL A 317 -26.87 6.22 16.36
N ALA A 318 -26.32 6.98 15.42
CA ALA A 318 -26.91 8.19 14.87
C ALA A 318 -27.07 8.03 13.35
N ILE A 319 -28.31 7.93 12.87
CA ILE A 319 -28.61 7.86 11.43
C ILE A 319 -28.32 9.23 10.81
N GLU A 320 -27.54 9.24 9.73
CA GLU A 320 -27.27 10.44 8.94
C GLU A 320 -28.55 10.85 8.17
N PRO A 321 -28.73 12.14 7.87
CA PRO A 321 -29.88 12.60 7.10
C PRO A 321 -30.02 11.83 5.78
N TYR A 322 -31.19 11.24 5.56
CA TYR A 322 -31.53 10.55 4.32
C TYR A 322 -31.78 11.60 3.22
N ASP A 323 -30.73 11.95 2.47
CA ASP A 323 -30.87 12.92 1.38
C ASP A 323 -29.74 12.77 0.34
N ALA A 324 -29.98 11.95 -0.70
CA ALA A 324 -29.29 12.03 -2.00
C ALA A 324 -29.89 11.01 -3.00
N PRO A 325 -31.00 11.32 -3.69
CA PRO A 325 -31.44 10.52 -4.83
C PRO A 325 -30.42 10.62 -5.97
N GLY A 326 -30.17 9.51 -6.68
CA GLY A 326 -29.33 9.51 -7.90
C GLY A 326 -27.86 9.12 -7.71
N LEU A 327 -27.48 8.55 -6.56
CA LEU A 327 -26.12 8.02 -6.31
C LEU A 327 -26.15 6.50 -6.22
N GLY A 328 -25.57 5.77 -7.17
CA GLY A 328 -25.49 4.30 -7.15
C GLY A 328 -26.76 3.60 -6.60
N SER A 329 -26.55 2.54 -5.81
CA SER A 329 -27.63 1.89 -5.06
C SER A 329 -28.10 2.73 -3.88
N ASN A 330 -29.40 2.72 -3.61
CA ASN A 330 -29.95 3.47 -2.49
C ASN A 330 -29.42 2.91 -1.16
N SER A 331 -29.12 3.80 -0.22
CA SER A 331 -28.36 3.44 0.99
C SER A 331 -28.91 4.11 2.26
N LEU A 332 -28.79 3.40 3.38
CA LEU A 332 -28.91 3.95 4.73
C LEU A 332 -27.51 4.15 5.31
N VAL A 333 -27.27 5.30 5.94
CA VAL A 333 -25.96 5.67 6.52
C VAL A 333 -26.15 6.04 7.98
N TRP A 334 -25.24 5.61 8.84
CA TRP A 334 -25.21 5.99 10.25
C TRP A 334 -23.80 6.10 10.79
N VAL A 335 -23.67 6.77 11.92
CA VAL A 335 -22.44 6.88 12.70
C VAL A 335 -22.62 6.13 14.01
N TYR A 336 -21.67 5.27 14.36
CA TYR A 336 -21.67 4.53 15.62
C TYR A 336 -20.89 5.29 16.71
N ASP A 337 -21.18 4.99 17.98
CA ASP A 337 -20.50 5.51 19.18
C ASP A 337 -20.39 7.05 19.30
N GLY A 338 -21.18 7.80 18.53
CA GLY A 338 -21.10 9.26 18.52
C GLY A 338 -19.76 9.78 18.00
N LEU A 339 -19.05 8.99 17.18
CA LEU A 339 -17.80 9.39 16.56
C LEU A 339 -17.99 10.64 15.67
N ASN A 340 -16.91 11.41 15.48
CA ASN A 340 -16.95 12.56 14.59
C ASN A 340 -16.64 12.15 13.15
N ALA A 341 -17.67 11.94 12.35
CA ALA A 341 -17.56 11.61 10.92
C ALA A 341 -17.04 12.76 10.03
N ASN A 342 -16.82 13.96 10.57
CA ASN A 342 -16.33 15.10 9.80
C ASN A 342 -14.80 15.18 9.71
N ASN A 343 -14.08 14.39 10.52
CA ASN A 343 -12.62 14.43 10.60
C ASN A 343 -12.01 13.09 10.16
N SER A 344 -10.70 13.09 9.89
CA SER A 344 -9.93 11.83 9.80
C SER A 344 -10.09 11.04 11.09
N HIS A 345 -10.19 9.72 10.97
CA HIS A 345 -10.42 8.82 12.09
C HIS A 345 -9.68 7.52 11.83
N THR A 346 -8.90 7.10 12.82
CA THR A 346 -8.27 5.79 12.86
C THR A 346 -8.99 4.97 13.92
N HIS A 347 -9.50 3.80 13.55
CA HIS A 347 -10.06 2.87 14.52
C HIS A 347 -8.95 2.40 15.48
N ALA A 348 -9.27 2.23 16.76
CA ALA A 348 -8.29 1.69 17.70
C ALA A 348 -7.93 0.24 17.34
N LYS A 349 -6.64 -0.09 17.36
CA LYS A 349 -6.16 -1.46 17.21
C LYS A 349 -6.80 -2.34 18.32
N PRO A 350 -7.52 -3.41 17.98
CA PRO A 350 -8.15 -4.27 18.98
C PRO A 350 -7.14 -5.26 19.58
N ASP A 351 -7.20 -5.51 20.89
CA ASP A 351 -6.38 -6.52 21.56
C ASP A 351 -6.83 -7.97 21.24
N SER A 352 -8.07 -8.12 20.77
CA SER A 352 -8.69 -9.35 20.32
C SER A 352 -9.86 -9.02 19.39
N ASP A 353 -10.27 -9.95 18.54
CA ASP A 353 -11.41 -9.77 17.64
C ASP A 353 -12.65 -9.20 18.37
N VAL A 354 -13.23 -8.13 17.82
CA VAL A 354 -14.39 -7.41 18.39
C VAL A 354 -15.59 -7.59 17.47
N THR A 355 -16.69 -8.13 17.99
CA THR A 355 -17.89 -8.36 17.18
C THR A 355 -18.89 -7.22 17.33
N TYR A 356 -19.21 -6.57 16.21
CA TYR A 356 -20.33 -5.66 16.07
C TYR A 356 -21.50 -6.38 15.42
N SER A 357 -22.61 -6.53 16.13
CA SER A 357 -23.86 -7.03 15.55
C SER A 357 -24.76 -5.85 15.20
N ILE A 358 -25.23 -5.81 13.96
CA ILE A 358 -26.04 -4.72 13.39
C ILE A 358 -27.38 -5.30 13.02
N THR A 359 -28.46 -4.64 13.43
CA THR A 359 -29.81 -4.94 12.97
C THR A 359 -30.41 -3.70 12.34
N ILE A 360 -30.85 -3.85 11.10
CA ILE A 360 -31.55 -2.85 10.32
C ILE A 360 -32.98 -3.35 10.14
N ASP A 361 -33.96 -2.55 10.52
CA ASP A 361 -35.38 -2.92 10.48
C ASP A 361 -36.20 -1.84 9.79
N GLY A 362 -37.37 -2.19 9.25
CA GLY A 362 -38.30 -1.25 8.60
C GLY A 362 -37.93 -0.89 7.16
N ILE A 363 -37.15 -1.73 6.47
CA ILE A 363 -36.78 -1.53 5.07
C ILE A 363 -37.99 -1.84 4.18
N GLN A 364 -38.23 -0.98 3.20
CA GLN A 364 -39.29 -1.15 2.21
C GLN A 364 -38.70 -1.41 0.83
N ASN A 365 -39.46 -2.04 -0.06
CA ASN A 365 -39.03 -2.37 -1.43
C ASN A 365 -37.73 -3.20 -1.51
N ALA A 366 -37.43 -3.96 -0.46
CA ALA A 366 -36.32 -4.91 -0.41
C ALA A 366 -36.85 -6.34 -0.29
N PRO A 367 -36.04 -7.37 -0.59
CA PRO A 367 -36.42 -8.77 -0.41
C PRO A 367 -36.87 -9.09 1.01
N GLU A 368 -36.19 -8.52 2.01
CA GLU A 368 -36.55 -8.62 3.43
C GLU A 368 -36.78 -7.23 4.03
N THR A 369 -37.62 -7.17 5.06
CA THR A 369 -37.90 -5.92 5.78
C THR A 369 -36.89 -5.63 6.89
N SER A 370 -36.09 -6.63 7.27
CA SER A 370 -35.03 -6.52 8.27
C SER A 370 -33.86 -7.43 7.93
N TYR A 371 -32.65 -6.95 8.24
CA TYR A 371 -31.41 -7.71 8.12
C TYR A 371 -30.61 -7.58 9.42
N THR A 372 -29.99 -8.70 9.83
CA THR A 372 -29.01 -8.74 10.91
C THR A 372 -27.73 -9.38 10.40
N TYR A 373 -26.59 -8.75 10.67
CA TYR A 373 -25.28 -9.27 10.32
C TYR A 373 -24.23 -8.87 11.36
N ASN A 374 -23.07 -9.53 11.29
CA ASN A 374 -21.94 -9.27 12.19
C ASN A 374 -20.76 -8.74 11.38
N VAL A 375 -20.10 -7.72 11.90
CA VAL A 375 -18.78 -7.24 11.51
C VAL A 375 -17.82 -7.64 12.63
N ILE A 376 -16.74 -8.36 12.31
CA ILE A 376 -15.75 -8.85 13.26
C ILE A 376 -14.46 -8.07 13.00
N VAL A 377 -14.22 -7.04 13.80
CA VAL A 377 -13.03 -6.19 13.64
C VAL A 377 -11.84 -6.86 14.30
N PHE A 378 -10.75 -7.03 13.55
CA PHE A 378 -9.55 -7.73 14.03
C PHE A 378 -8.25 -6.98 13.68
N ASP A 379 -7.16 -7.42 14.31
CA ASP A 379 -5.79 -6.98 14.01
C ASP A 379 -5.17 -7.85 12.90
N PRO A 380 -4.92 -7.29 11.69
CA PRO A 380 -4.32 -8.06 10.60
C PRO A 380 -2.82 -8.34 10.77
N GLU A 381 -2.16 -7.72 11.74
CA GLU A 381 -0.77 -8.02 12.09
C GLU A 381 -0.65 -9.33 12.89
N ALA A 382 -1.76 -9.81 13.47
CA ALA A 382 -1.81 -11.04 14.25
C ALA A 382 -2.40 -12.21 13.43
N SER A 383 -1.58 -13.25 13.24
CA SER A 383 -2.02 -14.50 12.59
C SER A 383 -3.13 -15.21 13.37
N THR A 384 -3.94 -15.98 12.67
CA THR A 384 -5.05 -16.71 13.29
C THR A 384 -4.55 -17.87 14.14
N SER A 385 -5.05 -17.98 15.37
CA SER A 385 -4.59 -19.00 16.31
C SER A 385 -5.25 -20.36 16.04
N GLY A 386 -4.46 -21.43 16.03
CA GLY A 386 -4.96 -22.81 16.01
C GLY A 386 -5.13 -23.43 14.63
N GLU A 387 -4.67 -22.76 13.58
CA GLU A 387 -4.62 -23.26 12.20
C GLU A 387 -3.24 -23.01 11.58
N ASN A 388 -2.93 -23.66 10.45
CA ASN A 388 -1.71 -23.38 9.70
C ASN A 388 -1.89 -22.06 8.93
N THR A 389 -1.10 -21.04 9.26
CA THR A 389 -1.19 -19.71 8.66
C THR A 389 -0.04 -19.39 7.70
N VAL A 390 0.88 -20.34 7.48
CA VAL A 390 2.07 -20.12 6.65
C VAL A 390 2.30 -21.28 5.69
N THR A 391 2.95 -20.98 4.57
CA THR A 391 3.43 -22.02 3.65
C THR A 391 4.60 -22.77 4.30
N THR A 392 4.61 -24.10 4.25
CA THR A 392 5.70 -24.91 4.81
C THR A 392 6.21 -25.93 3.81
N LEU A 393 7.51 -26.25 3.90
CA LEU A 393 8.16 -27.27 3.09
C LEU A 393 8.48 -28.51 3.92
N THR A 394 8.26 -29.69 3.35
CA THR A 394 8.67 -30.98 3.92
C THR A 394 9.32 -31.84 2.85
N GLY A 395 10.49 -32.41 3.14
CA GLY A 395 11.19 -33.30 2.21
C GLY A 395 12.49 -33.88 2.77
N PRO A 396 13.32 -34.50 1.93
CA PRO A 396 14.57 -35.13 2.37
C PRO A 396 15.57 -34.12 2.96
N ALA A 397 16.18 -34.46 4.10
CA ALA A 397 17.20 -33.60 4.73
C ALA A 397 18.56 -33.60 4.00
N ALA A 398 18.78 -34.55 3.07
CA ALA A 398 20.05 -34.73 2.36
C ALA A 398 19.83 -34.95 0.85
N PRO A 399 19.44 -33.90 0.09
CA PRO A 399 19.32 -33.99 -1.36
C PRO A 399 20.69 -34.21 -2.03
N GLU A 400 20.72 -34.92 -3.16
CA GLU A 400 21.96 -35.17 -3.90
C GLU A 400 22.28 -34.03 -4.89
N VAL A 401 23.55 -33.60 -4.93
CA VAL A 401 24.02 -32.56 -5.85
C VAL A 401 23.76 -32.95 -7.31
N GLY A 402 23.16 -32.03 -8.07
CA GLY A 402 22.84 -32.23 -9.48
C GLY A 402 21.61 -33.11 -9.75
N THR A 403 20.92 -33.59 -8.72
CA THR A 403 19.71 -34.40 -8.84
C THR A 403 18.50 -33.62 -8.30
N ALA A 404 17.44 -33.52 -9.09
CA ALA A 404 16.18 -32.94 -8.64
C ALA A 404 15.58 -33.78 -7.51
N THR A 405 15.30 -33.12 -6.39
CA THR A 405 14.65 -33.72 -5.21
C THR A 405 13.33 -33.00 -4.95
N GLU A 406 12.24 -33.76 -4.89
CA GLU A 406 10.91 -33.22 -4.62
C GLU A 406 10.74 -32.89 -3.13
N TYR A 407 10.13 -31.73 -2.86
CA TYR A 407 9.67 -31.31 -1.54
C TYR A 407 8.17 -31.01 -1.61
N SER A 408 7.42 -31.52 -0.64
CA SER A 408 6.00 -31.21 -0.49
C SER A 408 5.82 -29.82 0.10
N VAL A 409 4.83 -29.08 -0.39
CA VAL A 409 4.42 -27.76 0.07
C VAL A 409 3.05 -27.90 0.73
N ALA A 410 2.92 -27.43 1.97
CA ALA A 410 1.61 -27.23 2.60
C ALA A 410 1.33 -25.74 2.66
N LEU A 411 0.24 -25.30 2.02
CA LEU A 411 -0.27 -23.93 2.07
C LEU A 411 -1.01 -23.67 3.38
N PRO A 412 -1.35 -22.41 3.71
CA PRO A 412 -2.23 -22.11 4.83
C PRO A 412 -3.59 -22.81 4.71
N ASP A 413 -4.21 -23.14 5.84
CA ASP A 413 -5.43 -23.97 5.90
C ASP A 413 -6.61 -23.36 5.11
N PHE A 414 -6.66 -22.02 4.98
CA PHE A 414 -7.71 -21.37 4.20
C PHE A 414 -7.64 -21.69 2.69
N ALA A 415 -6.44 -22.00 2.17
CA ALA A 415 -6.24 -22.34 0.76
C ALA A 415 -6.95 -23.64 0.36
N ASP A 416 -7.16 -24.56 1.33
CA ASP A 416 -7.84 -25.84 1.12
C ASP A 416 -9.37 -25.75 1.30
N LEU A 417 -9.92 -24.56 1.58
CA LEU A 417 -11.36 -24.38 1.77
C LEU A 417 -12.13 -24.70 0.48
N PRO A 418 -13.27 -25.41 0.56
CA PRO A 418 -14.06 -25.74 -0.62
C PRO A 418 -14.50 -24.49 -1.40
N GLY A 419 -14.05 -24.40 -2.66
CA GLY A 419 -14.37 -23.27 -3.54
C GLY A 419 -13.40 -22.09 -3.43
N ASN A 420 -12.40 -22.15 -2.56
CA ASN A 420 -11.32 -21.17 -2.56
C ASN A 420 -10.39 -21.41 -3.76
N THR A 421 -10.24 -20.40 -4.60
CA THR A 421 -9.32 -20.40 -5.75
C THR A 421 -8.36 -19.22 -5.71
N ASN A 422 -8.24 -18.56 -4.55
CA ASN A 422 -7.50 -17.31 -4.40
C ASN A 422 -6.00 -17.54 -4.33
N VAL A 423 -5.54 -18.66 -3.76
CA VAL A 423 -4.14 -19.09 -3.83
C VAL A 423 -3.92 -19.83 -5.14
N THR A 424 -3.26 -19.20 -6.10
CA THR A 424 -3.13 -19.72 -7.47
C THR A 424 -1.77 -20.37 -7.76
N GLY A 425 -0.79 -20.16 -6.88
CA GLY A 425 0.52 -20.76 -7.04
C GLY A 425 1.44 -20.61 -5.84
N ILE A 426 2.68 -21.03 -6.06
CA ILE A 426 3.75 -21.06 -5.06
C ILE A 426 5.01 -20.46 -5.69
N ARG A 427 5.79 -19.75 -4.90
CA ARG A 427 7.21 -19.48 -5.18
C ARG A 427 8.07 -20.13 -4.12
N PHE A 428 9.26 -20.56 -4.50
CA PHE A 428 10.26 -21.01 -3.54
C PHE A 428 11.60 -20.32 -3.76
N ARG A 429 12.39 -20.26 -2.70
CA ARG A 429 13.77 -19.77 -2.77
C ARG A 429 14.72 -20.72 -2.07
N SER A 430 15.94 -20.77 -2.58
CA SER A 430 17.08 -21.43 -1.94
C SER A 430 18.18 -20.41 -1.66
N PHE A 431 18.87 -20.55 -0.54
CA PHE A 431 19.92 -19.63 -0.12
C PHE A 431 20.88 -20.28 0.88
N THR A 432 22.02 -19.64 1.11
CA THR A 432 22.95 -20.01 2.18
C THR A 432 22.86 -19.01 3.32
N THR A 433 23.32 -19.40 4.52
CA THR A 433 23.26 -18.52 5.69
C THR A 433 24.64 -18.30 6.30
N SER A 434 24.80 -17.16 6.96
CA SER A 434 25.98 -16.85 7.76
C SER A 434 25.54 -16.29 9.10
N SER A 435 26.04 -16.86 10.19
CA SER A 435 25.79 -16.31 11.53
C SER A 435 26.51 -14.99 11.71
N GLY A 436 25.83 -14.01 12.27
CA GLY A 436 26.40 -12.71 12.57
C GLY A 436 25.32 -11.74 13.01
N ASP A 437 25.65 -10.91 13.98
CA ASP A 437 24.79 -9.78 14.36
C ASP A 437 24.86 -8.71 13.26
N PHE A 438 23.73 -8.04 13.02
CA PHE A 438 23.68 -6.86 12.17
C PHE A 438 23.78 -5.61 13.03
N ILE A 439 24.67 -4.68 12.65
CA ILE A 439 24.93 -3.44 13.37
C ILE A 439 24.94 -2.28 12.38
N GLU A 440 24.13 -1.25 12.63
CA GLU A 440 24.10 0.00 11.87
C GLU A 440 23.99 1.20 12.82
N GLY A 441 24.80 2.23 12.60
CA GLY A 441 24.88 3.44 13.44
C GLY A 441 24.92 4.73 12.63
N ALA A 442 24.40 4.74 11.40
CA ALA A 442 24.34 5.87 10.47
C ALA A 442 25.70 6.43 9.99
N GLU A 443 26.83 5.90 10.47
CA GLU A 443 28.18 6.40 10.14
C GLU A 443 28.58 6.20 8.66
N SER A 444 27.91 5.28 7.97
CA SER A 444 28.18 4.98 6.55
C SER A 444 27.27 5.75 5.59
N GLY A 445 26.48 6.69 6.10
CA GLY A 445 25.48 7.42 5.32
C GLY A 445 24.31 6.53 4.90
N ILE A 446 23.68 6.85 3.76
CA ILE A 446 22.48 6.13 3.30
C ILE A 446 22.75 4.79 2.62
N GLY A 447 23.99 4.50 2.20
CA GLY A 447 24.36 3.21 1.60
C GLY A 447 23.35 2.66 0.59
N ASP A 448 22.93 1.40 0.80
CA ASP A 448 21.88 0.69 0.05
C ASP A 448 20.49 0.78 0.73
N LEU A 449 20.33 1.66 1.73
CA LEU A 449 19.06 1.83 2.43
C LEU A 449 17.99 2.38 1.49
N ILE A 450 16.77 1.91 1.67
CA ILE A 450 15.62 2.37 0.91
C ILE A 450 14.92 3.44 1.75
N VAL A 451 15.05 4.70 1.31
CA VAL A 451 14.56 5.87 2.03
C VAL A 451 13.32 6.43 1.33
N SER A 452 12.24 6.58 2.10
CA SER A 452 11.02 7.28 1.66
C SER A 452 10.80 8.50 2.56
N ILE A 453 10.98 9.70 2.02
CA ILE A 453 10.75 10.95 2.76
C ILE A 453 9.92 11.91 1.93
N PHE A 454 9.14 12.74 2.62
CA PHE A 454 8.43 13.86 2.03
C PHE A 454 9.05 15.15 2.58
N GLY A 455 9.50 16.02 1.67
CA GLY A 455 10.29 17.20 1.99
C GLY A 455 11.69 17.17 1.38
N SER A 456 12.56 18.07 1.83
CA SER A 456 13.95 18.17 1.35
C SER A 456 14.94 18.27 2.52
N TYR A 457 15.12 17.15 3.23
CA TYR A 457 16.04 17.04 4.35
C TYR A 457 16.90 15.77 4.28
N ASN A 458 18.02 15.78 5.01
CA ASN A 458 18.91 14.62 5.08
C ASN A 458 18.47 13.70 6.21
N VAL A 459 18.31 12.41 5.91
CA VAL A 459 17.98 11.40 6.95
C VAL A 459 19.17 11.01 7.81
N ILE A 460 20.38 11.46 7.47
CA ILE A 460 21.58 11.32 8.29
C ILE A 460 21.86 12.68 8.92
N ASP A 461 21.77 12.77 10.24
CA ASP A 461 21.97 13.99 11.01
C ASP A 461 23.20 13.89 11.91
N SER A 462 23.86 15.03 12.14
CA SER A 462 25.10 15.14 12.95
C SER A 462 24.95 16.09 14.14
N SER A 463 23.74 16.59 14.38
CA SER A 463 23.39 17.40 15.54
C SER A 463 23.32 16.54 16.80
N PHE A 464 22.86 15.30 16.66
CA PHE A 464 22.78 14.30 17.72
C PHE A 464 23.30 12.95 17.24
N SER A 465 23.93 12.22 18.16
CA SER A 465 24.25 10.82 17.98
C SER A 465 24.32 10.14 19.36
N SER A 466 24.00 8.84 19.42
CA SER A 466 24.16 8.04 20.64
C SER A 466 25.61 7.59 20.77
N SER A 467 26.14 7.03 19.68
CA SER A 467 27.56 6.74 19.51
C SER A 467 28.09 7.47 18.27
N GLY A 468 29.36 7.27 17.91
CA GLY A 468 29.89 7.86 16.68
C GLY A 468 29.73 9.38 16.53
N SER A 469 29.31 9.81 15.34
CA SER A 469 29.17 11.20 14.92
C SER A 469 27.86 11.51 14.18
N SER A 470 27.08 10.48 13.83
CA SER A 470 25.84 10.60 13.07
C SER A 470 24.72 9.78 13.70
N SER A 471 23.48 10.10 13.37
CA SER A 471 22.31 9.26 13.65
C SER A 471 21.31 9.38 12.50
N PHE A 472 20.31 8.51 12.47
CA PHE A 472 19.18 8.67 11.56
C PHE A 472 18.18 9.69 12.12
N HIS A 473 17.60 10.51 11.24
CA HIS A 473 16.55 11.47 11.58
C HIS A 473 15.38 11.36 10.60
N LEU A 474 14.20 11.08 11.13
CA LEU A 474 12.93 11.13 10.39
C LEU A 474 12.06 12.25 10.94
N ALA A 475 11.50 13.06 10.05
CA ALA A 475 10.72 14.25 10.42
C ALA A 475 9.56 14.51 9.46
N THR A 476 8.49 15.09 9.99
CA THR A 476 7.29 15.47 9.22
C THR A 476 7.49 16.84 8.59
N ASP A 477 8.17 16.93 7.46
CA ASP A 477 8.31 18.21 6.73
C ASP A 477 6.97 18.60 6.08
N GLU A 478 6.29 17.62 5.47
CA GLU A 478 4.95 17.77 4.90
C GLU A 478 3.89 17.10 5.78
N ILE A 479 2.84 17.83 6.16
CA ILE A 479 1.76 17.31 7.00
C ILE A 479 0.95 16.25 6.27
N GLY A 480 0.65 15.15 6.97
CA GLY A 480 -0.13 14.05 6.42
C GLY A 480 0.71 13.15 5.52
N THR A 481 1.98 13.00 5.86
CA THR A 481 2.92 12.12 5.18
C THR A 481 3.64 11.24 6.20
N THR A 482 4.08 10.08 5.73
CA THR A 482 4.81 9.07 6.51
C THR A 482 6.20 8.95 5.91
N GLN A 483 7.23 8.93 6.75
CA GLN A 483 8.62 8.80 6.32
C GLN A 483 9.20 7.49 6.83
N SER A 484 10.06 6.83 6.05
CA SER A 484 10.65 5.57 6.45
C SER A 484 12.07 5.34 5.91
N ILE A 485 12.79 4.48 6.62
CA ILE A 485 14.06 3.88 6.20
C ILE A 485 13.90 2.37 6.30
N THR A 486 13.98 1.68 5.16
CA THR A 486 13.91 0.22 5.06
C THR A 486 15.30 -0.34 4.80
N PHE A 487 15.64 -1.40 5.54
CA PHE A 487 16.88 -2.14 5.38
C PHE A 487 16.68 -3.24 4.32
N PRO A 488 17.50 -3.28 3.26
CA PRO A 488 17.27 -4.15 2.10
C PRO A 488 17.54 -5.63 2.39
N ASP A 489 18.38 -5.94 3.37
CA ASP A 489 18.77 -7.31 3.69
C ASP A 489 17.69 -8.04 4.51
N ALA A 490 17.61 -9.36 4.30
CA ALA A 490 16.76 -10.26 5.04
C ALA A 490 17.56 -11.08 6.07
N TYR A 491 16.96 -11.31 7.24
CA TYR A 491 17.58 -12.04 8.36
C TYR A 491 16.69 -13.17 8.84
N ILE A 492 17.29 -14.32 9.12
CA ILE A 492 16.60 -15.42 9.79
C ILE A 492 16.67 -15.23 11.28
N ILE A 493 15.50 -15.33 11.92
CA ILE A 493 15.31 -15.17 13.34
C ILE A 493 15.51 -16.50 14.07
N GLY A 494 16.28 -16.46 15.15
CA GLY A 494 16.46 -17.54 16.10
C GLY A 494 15.63 -17.38 17.38
N ASP A 495 15.71 -18.37 18.26
CA ASP A 495 14.95 -18.46 19.52
C ASP A 495 15.32 -17.40 20.57
N SER A 496 16.45 -16.72 20.40
CA SER A 496 16.93 -15.66 21.29
C SER A 496 17.20 -14.33 20.57
N SER A 497 16.64 -14.14 19.37
CA SER A 497 16.89 -12.93 18.59
C SER A 497 16.26 -11.69 19.20
N THR A 498 16.98 -10.58 19.12
CA THR A 498 16.47 -9.27 19.56
C THR A 498 16.85 -8.17 18.58
N LEU A 499 15.94 -7.22 18.37
CA LEU A 499 16.25 -5.93 17.75
C LEU A 499 16.37 -4.87 18.85
N SER A 500 17.54 -4.25 18.98
CA SER A 500 17.77 -3.12 19.87
C SER A 500 18.21 -1.89 19.10
N PHE A 501 17.82 -0.71 19.56
CA PHE A 501 18.26 0.57 18.99
C PHE A 501 18.14 1.68 20.04
N GLN A 502 18.88 2.75 19.82
CA GLN A 502 18.81 3.97 20.62
C GLN A 502 17.77 4.90 20.01
N SER A 503 16.85 5.41 20.83
CA SER A 503 15.73 6.25 20.39
C SER A 503 15.70 7.58 21.13
N MET A 504 15.45 8.66 20.40
CA MET A 504 15.19 9.98 20.96
C MET A 504 14.12 10.71 20.13
N LEU A 505 12.88 10.70 20.63
CA LEU A 505 11.78 11.48 20.06
C LEU A 505 11.88 12.93 20.53
N ARG A 506 11.92 13.88 19.59
CA ARG A 506 12.02 15.31 19.88
C ARG A 506 10.62 15.89 20.02
N THR A 507 10.36 17.07 19.47
CA THR A 507 9.03 17.67 19.55
C THR A 507 8.10 16.96 18.57
N ALA A 508 7.03 16.35 19.08
CA ALA A 508 6.07 15.56 18.33
C ALA A 508 4.69 15.62 18.98
N THR A 509 3.61 15.62 18.18
CA THR A 509 2.24 15.50 18.69
C THR A 509 1.85 14.03 18.90
N THR A 510 0.68 13.78 19.49
CA THR A 510 0.13 12.42 19.64
C THR A 510 -0.20 11.73 18.32
N THR A 511 -0.21 12.47 17.21
CA THR A 511 -0.47 11.93 15.87
C THR A 511 0.81 11.74 15.07
N GLN A 512 1.96 12.17 15.60
CA GLN A 512 3.30 11.86 15.09
C GLN A 512 3.89 10.68 15.88
N ILE A 513 4.13 9.55 15.21
CA ILE A 513 4.41 8.27 15.85
C ILE A 513 5.70 7.67 15.27
N ALA A 514 6.71 7.50 16.11
CA ALA A 514 7.91 6.75 15.81
C ALA A 514 7.64 5.25 15.89
N LYS A 515 8.05 4.48 14.88
CA LYS A 515 7.79 3.05 14.78
C LYS A 515 9.02 2.27 14.32
N ALA A 516 9.20 1.08 14.89
CA ALA A 516 10.09 0.06 14.32
C ALA A 516 9.24 -1.15 13.93
N ASN A 517 9.40 -1.57 12.68
CA ASN A 517 8.56 -2.55 12.03
C ASN A 517 9.42 -3.70 11.49
N ILE A 518 8.79 -4.88 11.35
CA ILE A 518 9.34 -6.01 10.61
C ILE A 518 8.40 -6.40 9.49
N SER A 519 8.93 -7.00 8.42
CA SER A 519 8.12 -7.57 7.33
C SER A 519 8.48 -9.04 7.12
N LEU A 520 7.46 -9.85 6.84
CA LEU A 520 7.57 -11.28 6.52
C LEU A 520 7.36 -11.58 5.03
N ASP A 521 7.07 -10.56 4.22
CA ASP A 521 6.62 -10.63 2.82
C ASP A 521 7.42 -9.68 1.91
N GLY A 522 8.72 -9.52 2.20
CA GLY A 522 9.62 -8.73 1.34
C GLY A 522 9.44 -7.21 1.44
N GLY A 523 8.71 -6.72 2.44
CA GLY A 523 8.44 -5.30 2.64
C GLY A 523 7.11 -4.82 2.06
N VAL A 524 6.24 -5.74 1.61
CA VAL A 524 4.88 -5.40 1.17
C VAL A 524 4.07 -4.92 2.36
N SER A 525 3.95 -5.72 3.42
CA SER A 525 3.28 -5.35 4.66
C SER A 525 4.24 -5.32 5.85
N TRP A 526 3.83 -4.60 6.90
CA TRP A 526 4.67 -4.31 8.06
C TRP A 526 3.93 -4.62 9.36
N ILE A 527 4.60 -5.36 10.23
CA ILE A 527 4.15 -5.65 11.60
C ILE A 527 4.81 -4.63 12.53
N ASN A 528 4.00 -3.90 13.31
CA ASN A 528 4.53 -2.91 14.23
C ASN A 528 5.04 -3.58 15.51
N MET A 529 6.36 -3.51 15.73
CA MET A 529 7.02 -4.11 16.88
C MET A 529 7.28 -3.11 18.01
N PHE A 530 7.34 -1.82 17.66
CA PHE A 530 7.49 -0.71 18.59
C PHE A 530 6.76 0.51 18.06
N ALA A 531 6.08 1.24 18.95
CA ALA A 531 5.49 2.53 18.65
C ALA A 531 5.66 3.50 19.83
N GLN A 532 6.04 4.75 19.52
CA GLN A 532 6.11 5.85 20.47
C GLN A 532 5.50 7.11 19.82
N ALA A 533 4.30 7.48 20.26
CA ALA A 533 3.68 8.75 19.89
C ALA A 533 4.29 9.90 20.70
N GLY A 534 4.29 11.11 20.13
CA GLY A 534 4.51 12.32 20.91
C GLY A 534 3.37 12.56 21.92
N ALA A 535 3.56 13.51 22.82
CA ALA A 535 2.59 13.85 23.86
C ALA A 535 2.37 15.36 24.01
N ARG A 536 3.23 16.18 23.39
CA ARG A 536 3.30 17.62 23.62
C ARG A 536 2.61 18.41 22.52
N ILE A 537 2.05 19.54 22.94
CA ILE A 537 1.54 20.61 22.07
C ILE A 537 2.24 21.95 22.35
N ASP A 538 3.16 21.97 23.33
CA ASP A 538 3.87 23.17 23.79
C ASP A 538 5.15 23.47 23.00
N GLY A 539 5.51 22.61 22.04
CA GLY A 539 6.67 22.80 21.18
C GLY A 539 8.01 22.45 21.84
N LEU A 540 7.98 21.77 23.00
CA LEU A 540 9.20 21.29 23.68
C LEU A 540 9.51 19.85 23.26
N PRO A 541 10.81 19.46 23.24
CA PRO A 541 11.18 18.09 22.93
C PRO A 541 10.69 17.13 24.00
N GLU A 542 10.24 15.94 23.58
CA GLU A 542 9.86 14.86 24.51
C GLU A 542 11.06 14.31 25.26
N GLU A 543 12.13 14.03 24.51
CA GLU A 543 13.36 13.44 25.02
C GLU A 543 14.57 14.31 24.63
N THR A 544 15.54 14.42 25.55
CA THR A 544 16.79 15.17 25.33
C THR A 544 18.04 14.30 25.30
N THR A 545 17.86 12.99 25.47
CA THR A 545 18.92 11.98 25.46
C THR A 545 18.36 10.71 24.86
N PHE A 546 19.20 9.95 24.17
CA PHE A 546 18.85 8.62 23.67
C PHE A 546 18.52 7.65 24.80
N THR A 547 17.53 6.79 24.55
CA THR A 547 17.18 5.66 25.40
C THR A 547 17.13 4.38 24.58
N GLU A 548 17.70 3.31 25.11
CA GLU A 548 17.69 2.01 24.46
C GLU A 548 16.28 1.43 24.46
N LYS A 549 15.87 0.94 23.30
CA LYS A 549 14.68 0.11 23.10
C LYS A 549 15.14 -1.28 22.70
N ILE A 550 14.47 -2.30 23.23
CA ILE A 550 14.75 -3.71 22.96
C ILE A 550 13.44 -4.39 22.62
N ILE A 551 13.41 -5.06 21.48
CA ILE A 551 12.28 -5.81 20.93
C ILE A 551 12.67 -7.28 20.91
N ASP A 552 11.81 -8.12 21.50
CA ASP A 552 11.93 -9.56 21.44
C ASP A 552 11.41 -10.06 20.09
N LEU A 553 12.26 -10.79 19.36
CA LEU A 553 11.91 -11.38 18.07
C LEU A 553 11.73 -12.89 18.15
N SER A 554 11.91 -13.53 19.31
CA SER A 554 11.74 -14.98 19.45
C SER A 554 10.39 -15.53 18.96
N PRO A 555 9.26 -14.77 18.96
CA PRO A 555 8.01 -15.24 18.36
C PRO A 555 8.09 -15.54 16.85
N TYR A 556 9.13 -15.05 16.17
CA TYR A 556 9.36 -15.24 14.73
C TYR A 556 10.48 -16.24 14.43
N GLU A 557 10.90 -17.08 15.40
CA GLU A 557 11.92 -18.10 15.20
C GLU A 557 11.68 -18.91 13.91
N GLY A 558 12.75 -19.11 13.13
CA GLY A 558 12.71 -19.86 11.88
C GLY A 558 12.05 -19.12 10.71
N ARG A 559 11.63 -17.86 10.91
CA ARG A 559 11.15 -16.97 9.84
C ARG A 559 12.26 -16.04 9.39
N SER A 560 12.11 -15.52 8.17
CA SER A 560 12.96 -14.46 7.61
C SER A 560 12.25 -13.12 7.69
N ILE A 561 12.95 -12.06 8.11
CA ILE A 561 12.39 -10.71 8.22
C ILE A 561 13.20 -9.66 7.46
N HIS A 562 12.53 -8.59 7.05
CA HIS A 562 13.12 -7.26 6.81
C HIS A 562 12.80 -6.32 7.98
N ILE A 563 13.57 -5.24 8.13
CA ILE A 563 13.39 -4.23 9.19
C ILE A 563 13.16 -2.86 8.56
N GLN A 564 12.25 -2.08 9.15
CA GLN A 564 12.00 -0.68 8.79
C GLN A 564 11.84 0.19 10.04
N PHE A 565 12.32 1.42 9.93
CA PHE A 565 12.03 2.48 10.88
C PHE A 565 11.13 3.50 10.18
N GLU A 566 10.01 3.86 10.82
CA GLU A 566 8.97 4.73 10.26
C GLU A 566 8.64 5.86 11.23
N TYR A 567 8.44 7.07 10.70
CA TYR A 567 7.85 8.19 11.41
C TYR A 567 6.56 8.60 10.71
N ASP A 568 5.44 8.32 11.38
CA ASP A 568 4.11 8.41 10.81
C ASP A 568 3.35 9.63 11.31
N HIS A 569 2.62 10.32 10.43
CA HIS A 569 1.68 11.36 10.82
C HIS A 569 0.24 10.95 10.44
N THR A 570 -0.47 10.45 11.44
CA THR A 570 -1.84 9.89 11.33
C THR A 570 -2.95 10.92 11.12
N GLY A 571 -2.60 12.20 10.93
CA GLY A 571 -3.53 13.31 10.67
C GLY A 571 -3.66 14.29 11.84
N GLY A 572 -4.41 15.37 11.64
CA GLY A 572 -4.59 16.40 12.67
C GLY A 572 -3.42 17.38 12.77
N LEU A 573 -3.09 17.81 14.01
CA LEU A 573 -2.00 18.75 14.26
C LEU A 573 -0.65 18.02 14.29
N ALA A 574 0.37 18.62 13.69
CA ALA A 574 1.76 18.18 13.73
C ALA A 574 2.67 19.35 14.07
N PHE A 575 3.90 19.05 14.46
CA PHE A 575 5.02 19.99 14.35
C PHE A 575 5.73 19.76 13.02
N PRO A 576 5.46 20.59 11.99
CA PRO A 576 6.09 20.43 10.70
C PRO A 576 7.54 20.93 10.72
N GLY A 577 8.35 20.38 9.83
CA GLY A 577 9.75 20.75 9.61
C GLY A 577 10.71 19.60 9.88
N SER A 578 11.99 19.86 9.64
CA SER A 578 13.04 18.86 9.68
C SER A 578 14.29 19.33 10.44
N ASP A 579 14.17 20.35 11.29
CA ASP A 579 15.29 20.76 12.15
C ASP A 579 15.42 19.85 13.38
N SER A 580 16.52 19.98 14.11
CA SER A 580 16.86 19.10 15.23
C SER A 580 15.97 19.25 16.48
N ASN A 581 15.00 20.17 16.48
CA ASN A 581 14.00 20.28 17.54
C ASN A 581 12.79 19.37 17.33
N VAL A 582 12.56 18.84 16.12
CA VAL A 582 11.37 18.06 15.77
C VAL A 582 11.75 16.67 15.25
N GLY A 583 10.75 15.79 15.18
CA GLY A 583 10.93 14.45 14.60
C GLY A 583 11.60 13.46 15.54
N TRP A 584 12.09 12.38 14.96
CA TRP A 584 12.60 11.22 15.67
C TRP A 584 14.03 10.91 15.23
N PHE A 585 14.91 10.80 16.23
CA PHE A 585 16.28 10.37 16.05
C PHE A 585 16.44 8.92 16.53
N PHE A 586 17.14 8.11 15.76
CA PHE A 586 17.51 6.76 16.16
C PHE A 586 18.91 6.38 15.68
N ASP A 587 19.58 5.52 16.45
CA ASP A 587 20.99 5.19 16.29
C ASP A 587 21.29 3.81 16.91
N ASP A 588 22.52 3.31 16.75
CA ASP A 588 23.03 2.06 17.34
C ASP A 588 22.05 0.88 17.16
N ILE A 589 21.57 0.67 15.94
CA ILE A 589 20.68 -0.43 15.58
C ILE A 589 21.49 -1.72 15.63
N ASN A 590 21.00 -2.69 16.39
CA ASN A 590 21.64 -3.99 16.55
C ASN A 590 20.59 -5.09 16.52
N LEU A 591 20.73 -6.01 15.57
CA LEU A 591 19.93 -7.22 15.44
C LEU A 591 20.82 -8.41 15.79
N THR A 592 20.55 -9.04 16.94
CA THR A 592 21.40 -10.12 17.47
C THR A 592 20.74 -11.48 17.37
N GLY A 593 21.57 -12.54 17.38
CA GLY A 593 21.08 -13.91 17.38
C GLY A 593 20.40 -14.31 16.08
N VAL A 594 20.81 -13.70 14.96
CA VAL A 594 20.24 -13.91 13.63
C VAL A 594 21.24 -14.57 12.67
N GLN A 595 20.74 -14.97 11.50
CA GLN A 595 21.59 -15.36 10.38
C GLN A 595 21.26 -14.49 9.16
N SER A 596 22.29 -13.93 8.52
CA SER A 596 22.12 -13.24 7.24
C SER A 596 21.85 -14.26 6.13
N MET A 597 20.96 -13.90 5.22
CA MET A 597 20.66 -14.68 4.02
C MET A 597 21.60 -14.27 2.88
N ASN A 598 22.22 -15.24 2.21
CA ASN A 598 23.19 -15.01 1.14
C ASN A 598 22.84 -15.84 -0.10
N SER A 599 23.28 -15.39 -1.28
CA SER A 599 23.15 -16.15 -2.53
C SER A 599 21.71 -16.61 -2.80
N ILE A 600 20.73 -15.74 -2.53
CA ILE A 600 19.31 -16.05 -2.69
C ILE A 600 19.02 -16.31 -4.16
N THR A 601 18.35 -17.43 -4.44
CA THR A 601 17.82 -17.77 -5.76
C THR A 601 16.35 -18.09 -5.59
N THR A 602 15.48 -17.32 -6.24
CA THR A 602 14.03 -17.48 -6.21
C THR A 602 13.54 -18.08 -7.52
N SER A 603 12.57 -19.00 -7.43
CA SER A 603 11.94 -19.61 -8.60
C SER A 603 11.01 -18.64 -9.31
N ASP A 604 10.68 -18.94 -10.57
CA ASP A 604 9.48 -18.41 -11.20
C ASP A 604 8.20 -18.89 -10.46
N LEU A 605 7.05 -18.32 -10.81
CA LEU A 605 5.75 -18.77 -10.30
C LEU A 605 5.48 -20.22 -10.72
N ILE A 606 5.10 -21.06 -9.75
CA ILE A 606 4.67 -22.44 -9.97
C ILE A 606 3.16 -22.50 -9.73
N THR A 607 2.38 -22.66 -10.79
CA THR A 607 0.91 -22.75 -10.73
C THR A 607 0.44 -24.18 -10.48
N GLU A 608 -0.72 -24.34 -9.82
CA GLU A 608 -1.40 -25.63 -9.61
C GLU A 608 -0.54 -26.77 -9.01
N SER A 609 0.50 -26.44 -8.26
CA SER A 609 1.38 -27.43 -7.62
C SER A 609 1.25 -27.43 -6.10
N THR A 610 1.54 -28.57 -5.50
CA THR A 610 1.75 -28.74 -4.04
C THR A 610 3.13 -29.33 -3.75
N SER A 611 4.03 -29.27 -4.74
CA SER A 611 5.43 -29.67 -4.59
C SER A 611 6.36 -28.77 -5.38
N ILE A 612 7.63 -28.77 -4.98
CA ILE A 612 8.74 -28.12 -5.70
C ILE A 612 9.85 -29.13 -5.94
N ASP A 613 10.57 -28.97 -7.05
CA ASP A 613 11.80 -29.70 -7.32
C ASP A 613 13.00 -28.81 -7.03
N PHE A 614 13.84 -29.22 -6.07
CA PHE A 614 15.09 -28.54 -5.76
C PHE A 614 16.28 -29.35 -6.23
N THR A 615 17.19 -28.72 -6.97
CA THR A 615 18.45 -29.32 -7.45
C THR A 615 19.64 -28.56 -6.84
N PRO A 616 20.32 -29.10 -5.82
CA PRO A 616 21.47 -28.42 -5.23
C PRO A 616 22.65 -28.40 -6.21
N GLY A 617 23.28 -27.22 -6.35
CA GLY A 617 24.44 -27.02 -7.22
C GLY A 617 25.79 -27.42 -6.61
N ALA A 618 25.85 -27.58 -5.28
CA ALA A 618 27.07 -27.93 -4.54
C ALA A 618 26.75 -28.64 -3.22
N VAL A 619 27.74 -29.34 -2.66
CA VAL A 619 27.65 -30.02 -1.35
C VAL A 619 27.68 -28.97 -0.24
N GLY A 620 26.87 -29.17 0.81
CA GLY A 620 26.85 -28.33 2.00
C GLY A 620 25.44 -27.91 2.43
N ASP A 621 25.38 -27.08 3.46
CA ASP A 621 24.12 -26.59 4.01
C ASP A 621 23.46 -25.59 3.06
N VAL A 622 22.17 -25.80 2.82
CA VAL A 622 21.28 -24.92 2.06
C VAL A 622 19.99 -24.77 2.84
N SER A 623 19.40 -23.59 2.75
CA SER A 623 18.07 -23.31 3.29
C SER A 623 17.07 -23.14 2.17
N LEU A 624 15.87 -23.68 2.37
CA LEU A 624 14.73 -23.60 1.47
C LEU A 624 13.58 -22.88 2.17
N GLN A 625 12.85 -22.04 1.44
CA GLN A 625 11.59 -21.46 1.87
C GLN A 625 10.62 -21.45 0.70
N ALA A 626 9.32 -21.50 1.01
CA ALA A 626 8.25 -21.30 0.04
C ALA A 626 7.24 -20.28 0.57
N GLN A 627 6.51 -19.66 -0.35
CA GLN A 627 5.38 -18.79 -0.08
C GLN A 627 4.25 -19.10 -1.06
N GLY A 628 3.02 -18.89 -0.62
CA GLY A 628 1.87 -18.91 -1.53
C GLY A 628 1.78 -17.61 -2.33
N MET A 629 1.04 -17.65 -3.43
CA MET A 629 0.78 -16.52 -4.31
C MET A 629 -0.73 -16.36 -4.46
N LEU A 630 -1.25 -15.17 -4.13
CA LEU A 630 -2.64 -14.80 -4.34
C LEU A 630 -2.82 -14.19 -5.73
N HIS A 631 -3.85 -14.65 -6.45
CA HIS A 631 -4.23 -14.12 -7.76
C HIS A 631 -3.03 -13.94 -8.70
N ASP A 632 -2.16 -14.94 -8.76
CA ASP A 632 -0.93 -15.07 -9.56
C ASP A 632 0.23 -14.12 -9.20
N PHE A 633 -0.05 -13.00 -8.55
CA PHE A 633 0.89 -11.89 -8.45
C PHE A 633 1.22 -11.47 -7.02
N TYR A 634 0.29 -11.62 -6.08
CA TYR A 634 0.41 -11.04 -4.75
C TYR A 634 1.05 -12.03 -3.80
N GLU A 635 2.25 -11.69 -3.35
CA GLU A 635 3.05 -12.55 -2.50
C GLU A 635 2.42 -12.66 -1.11
N MET A 636 2.25 -13.89 -0.64
CA MET A 636 1.97 -14.15 0.77
C MET A 636 3.27 -14.15 1.55
N GLU A 637 3.19 -14.13 2.88
CA GLU A 637 4.39 -14.21 3.72
C GLU A 637 5.26 -15.44 3.41
N TRP A 638 6.58 -15.25 3.50
CA TRP A 638 7.53 -16.36 3.44
C TRP A 638 7.32 -17.32 4.60
N GLY A 639 7.26 -18.60 4.27
CA GLY A 639 7.16 -19.70 5.20
C GLY A 639 8.33 -19.86 6.16
N ALA A 640 8.25 -20.88 7.02
CA ALA A 640 9.37 -21.29 7.85
C ALA A 640 10.53 -21.81 7.00
N VAL A 641 11.76 -21.53 7.43
CA VAL A 641 12.99 -22.00 6.79
C VAL A 641 13.15 -23.51 7.02
N LEU A 642 13.32 -24.26 5.94
CA LEU A 642 13.74 -25.66 5.96
C LEU A 642 15.24 -25.76 5.64
N SER A 643 16.05 -26.10 6.62
CA SER A 643 17.49 -26.36 6.41
C SER A 643 17.73 -27.80 5.95
N VAL A 644 18.52 -27.97 4.88
CA VAL A 644 18.95 -29.25 4.32
C VAL A 644 20.46 -29.26 4.09
N SER A 645 21.07 -30.44 4.04
CA SER A 645 22.51 -30.61 3.79
C SER A 645 22.71 -31.41 2.51
N ALA A 646 23.02 -30.73 1.40
CA ALA A 646 23.25 -31.38 0.11
C ALA A 646 24.48 -32.30 0.16
N VAL A 647 24.37 -33.51 -0.40
CA VAL A 647 25.41 -34.55 -0.39
C VAL A 647 25.87 -34.92 -1.80
N GLU A 648 27.06 -35.55 -1.91
CA GLU A 648 27.57 -36.04 -3.19
C GLU A 648 26.61 -37.05 -3.83
N ASN A 649 26.44 -36.96 -5.16
CA ASN A 649 25.71 -37.95 -5.92
C ASN A 649 26.55 -39.23 -6.06
N VAL A 650 26.10 -40.33 -5.44
CA VAL A 650 26.86 -41.59 -5.37
C VAL A 650 26.65 -42.46 -6.62
N THR A 651 25.88 -42.03 -7.62
CA THR A 651 25.63 -42.80 -8.85
C THR A 651 26.68 -42.59 -9.94
N ALA A 652 27.96 -42.85 -9.64
CA ALA A 652 29.01 -43.07 -10.65
C ALA A 652 30.27 -43.73 -10.05
N ASN A 653 30.17 -44.96 -9.49
CA ASN A 653 31.37 -45.79 -9.31
C ASN A 653 31.11 -47.30 -9.20
N ASP A 654 30.06 -47.82 -9.84
CA ASP A 654 29.91 -49.26 -10.04
C ASP A 654 30.43 -49.65 -11.43
N ASP A 655 31.71 -49.37 -11.69
CA ASP A 655 32.45 -50.11 -12.72
C ASP A 655 33.37 -51.07 -11.97
N THR A 656 32.82 -52.26 -11.76
CA THR A 656 33.41 -53.38 -11.05
C THR A 656 34.85 -53.62 -11.48
N ASP A 657 35.72 -53.59 -10.47
CA ASP A 657 37.09 -54.07 -10.49
C ASP A 657 37.12 -55.48 -11.11
N SER A 658 37.49 -55.58 -12.40
CA SER A 658 37.69 -56.86 -13.07
C SER A 658 38.97 -57.49 -12.52
N ILE A 659 38.85 -58.21 -11.41
CA ILE A 659 39.87 -59.10 -10.88
C ILE A 659 40.12 -60.18 -11.94
N ASN A 660 41.17 -59.99 -12.71
CA ASN A 660 41.67 -60.98 -13.66
C ASN A 660 42.45 -62.03 -12.84
N GLU A 661 41.75 -62.98 -12.21
CA GLU A 661 42.38 -64.17 -11.65
C GLU A 661 42.96 -65.02 -12.79
N GLY A 662 44.28 -65.01 -12.90
CA GLY A 662 45.01 -65.93 -13.74
C GLY A 662 44.86 -67.36 -13.23
N SER A 663 44.17 -68.21 -14.00
CA SER A 663 44.25 -69.67 -13.84
C SER A 663 45.36 -70.23 -14.73
N THR A 664 46.44 -70.68 -14.11
CA THR A 664 47.40 -71.64 -14.68
C THR A 664 47.00 -73.09 -14.38
N SER A 665 47.34 -73.99 -15.32
CA SER A 665 47.24 -75.48 -15.32
C SER A 665 45.87 -76.06 -15.73
N VAL A 666 45.74 -77.00 -16.68
CA VAL A 666 46.64 -78.02 -17.28
C VAL A 666 46.38 -78.12 -18.78
#